data_AF-A0A421DPS2-F1
#
_entry.id   AF-A0A421DPS2-F1
#
_cell.length_a   1.000
_cell.length_b   1.000
_cell.length_c   1.000
_cell.angle_alpha   90.00
_cell.angle_beta   90.00
_cell.angle_gamma   90.00
#
_symmetry.space_group_name_H-M   'P 1'
#
loop_
_entity.id
_entity.type
_entity.pdbx_description
1 polymer ?
#
loop_
_entity_poly.entity_id
_entity_poly.type
_entity_poly.pdbx_seq_one_letter_code
_entity_poly.pdbx_strand_id
1 'polypeptide(L)'
;MRYPFELDPQIIHHIIYSQAGSIGKALIELLMNSVDAQAASIALIVSQAGFSCTDDGHGFASRDDVVNYFGRLGTPHMEGDATYGRFRLGRGQIMAHAKTQWRSQAWQMRVDTRVMGYHYDLDNLDEVLPGCQITGEWYEPLSEAELMSAVQEIRDLVRYTPVRVELNGRLITRNPAVEKWDAEDDFAWYRVREDGAVSIYNQGVLVRHDPGHMWGVGGLIVSKRAIGLNVSRTEILRKTCPVWQSIAKRFGELATALANQLGHYRKTESRRENAARSLMAGDSSLVTLYRNEEVITLLPGKKHVTLVDFLNKCRRQRPGGYEGCFTIARSANVPRGELLAGADIVVVVHPVTLTRFGCYSNDEFIECLAQIHNNLRQHDQSERGIWYATRSFEPAIIDFKTLSDAFVERTQLVREKDSLDAETLRAWCALRWCLCQYARRCTGGRSGRANYTRGGKIFHILLGESTSADAWTDGKSYIAYNIDIIRRLRTDPLRSASYLFTLTEHEIAHEGDSLDCGHDEAFYQRFHDISIRMAEERQRYMHVFLMKYTTSMESAGKKAAGKAWQERFIVDRVGSGREKRGLPRLIDETQISKDINAAIPAEPSSFIRLVNLQLRQHGDFKPEPDWNEVMLEGIVSEVSQSQQKFEDGCEWLDWALGTSEEKGSIDDREYQEFLDQVNHDAHMQEQIERERMLSILGIGSEALTEHIFYFLYYETSDDDDLRAAWQEKRWERVDDEPTLPVPEHWKPYMNPGETRWMIERNAAAAGFSGWEGELGYLRWRTEQEQRPLTT
;
A
#
# COMPACT_ATOMS: atom_id res chain seq x y z
N MET A 1 33.82 -44.14 -9.07
CA MET A 1 33.36 -44.79 -7.83
C MET A 1 32.37 -43.86 -7.15
N ARG A 2 31.28 -44.36 -6.56
CA ARG A 2 30.38 -43.56 -5.73
C ARG A 2 30.78 -43.73 -4.27
N TYR A 3 31.06 -42.63 -3.59
CA TYR A 3 31.30 -42.60 -2.16
C TYR A 3 30.01 -42.17 -1.45
N PRO A 4 29.70 -42.75 -0.28
CA PRO A 4 28.58 -42.29 0.54
C PRO A 4 28.91 -40.94 1.19
N PHE A 5 27.87 -40.17 1.52
CA PHE A 5 28.02 -39.04 2.44
C PHE A 5 28.17 -39.54 3.87
N GLU A 6 28.98 -38.84 4.67
CA GLU A 6 29.19 -39.09 6.10
C GLU A 6 28.72 -37.88 6.93
N LEU A 7 28.40 -38.09 8.22
CA LEU A 7 27.99 -37.05 9.15
C LEU A 7 29.07 -36.84 10.20
N ASP A 8 29.54 -35.60 10.34
CA ASP A 8 30.46 -35.22 11.42
C ASP A 8 29.71 -35.20 12.77
N PRO A 9 30.27 -35.75 13.87
CA PRO A 9 29.67 -35.70 15.21
C PRO A 9 29.30 -34.29 15.70
N GLN A 10 29.97 -33.24 15.21
CA GLN A 10 29.61 -31.84 15.51
C GLN A 10 28.22 -31.45 15.03
N ILE A 11 27.58 -32.23 14.14
CA ILE A 11 26.19 -31.98 13.75
C ILE A 11 25.22 -32.00 14.95
N ILE A 12 25.55 -32.73 16.02
CA ILE A 12 24.78 -32.75 17.27
C ILE A 12 24.73 -31.36 17.91
N HIS A 13 25.84 -30.61 17.87
CA HIS A 13 25.90 -29.23 18.34
C HIS A 13 24.89 -28.36 17.60
N HIS A 14 24.89 -28.43 16.27
CA HIS A 14 24.01 -27.61 15.44
C HIS A 14 22.53 -27.98 15.61
N ILE A 15 22.22 -29.26 15.82
CA ILE A 15 20.87 -29.72 16.15
C ILE A 15 20.39 -29.16 17.49
N ILE A 16 21.27 -29.07 18.49
CA ILE A 16 20.92 -28.57 19.82
C ILE A 16 20.85 -27.04 19.81
N TYR A 17 21.92 -26.36 19.40
CA TYR A 17 22.08 -24.91 19.56
C TYR A 17 21.63 -24.10 18.34
N SER A 18 21.88 -24.56 17.12
CA SER A 18 21.53 -23.80 15.91
C SER A 18 20.06 -23.98 15.48
N GLN A 19 19.38 -25.04 15.95
CA GLN A 19 17.94 -25.22 15.75
C GLN A 19 17.09 -24.75 16.94
N ALA A 20 17.71 -24.45 18.10
CA ALA A 20 16.98 -23.90 19.25
C ALA A 20 16.45 -22.50 18.91
N GLY A 21 15.12 -22.39 18.84
CA GLY A 21 14.42 -21.12 18.65
C GLY A 21 14.27 -20.35 19.95
N SER A 22 13.05 -19.85 20.19
CA SER A 22 12.66 -19.27 21.48
C SER A 22 12.48 -20.37 22.54
N ILE A 23 12.50 -19.97 23.82
CA ILE A 23 12.16 -20.85 24.95
C ILE A 23 10.76 -21.44 24.80
N GLY A 24 9.79 -20.65 24.31
CA GLY A 24 8.45 -21.15 24.03
C GLY A 24 8.47 -22.29 23.02
N LYS A 25 9.24 -22.14 21.92
CA LYS A 25 9.42 -23.21 20.93
C LYS A 25 10.11 -24.45 21.51
N ALA A 26 11.16 -24.27 22.30
CA ALA A 26 11.87 -25.38 22.93
C ALA A 26 10.96 -26.16 23.92
N LEU A 27 10.07 -25.47 24.64
CA LEU A 27 9.13 -26.10 25.57
C LEU A 27 7.98 -26.82 24.85
N ILE A 28 7.49 -26.30 23.72
CA ILE A 28 6.44 -27.02 22.96
C ILE A 28 6.95 -28.32 22.36
N GLU A 29 8.25 -28.45 22.08
CA GLU A 29 8.84 -29.73 21.67
C GLU A 29 8.67 -30.80 22.76
N LEU A 30 8.72 -30.41 24.03
CA LEU A 30 8.42 -31.32 25.15
C LEU A 30 6.95 -31.73 25.14
N LEU A 31 6.06 -30.75 25.01
CA LEU A 31 4.61 -30.97 24.95
C LEU A 31 4.23 -31.90 23.78
N MET A 32 4.83 -31.71 22.61
CA MET A 32 4.58 -32.54 21.43
C MET A 32 5.07 -33.98 21.63
N ASN A 33 6.22 -34.17 22.28
CA ASN A 33 6.70 -35.51 22.65
C ASN A 33 5.74 -36.18 23.65
N SER A 34 5.16 -35.43 24.59
CA SER A 34 4.14 -35.97 25.50
C SER A 34 2.87 -36.40 24.75
N VAL A 35 2.44 -35.67 23.70
CA VAL A 35 1.33 -36.12 22.84
C VAL A 35 1.68 -37.41 22.10
N ASP A 36 2.90 -37.51 21.56
CA ASP A 36 3.38 -38.74 20.90
C ASP A 36 3.46 -39.92 21.89
N ALA A 37 3.75 -39.65 23.16
CA ALA A 37 3.68 -40.62 24.25
C ALA A 37 2.24 -40.94 24.72
N GLN A 38 1.22 -40.44 24.01
CA GLN A 38 -0.20 -40.60 24.28
C GLN A 38 -0.67 -40.06 25.64
N ALA A 39 -0.04 -38.98 26.11
CA ALA A 39 -0.51 -38.25 27.28
C ALA A 39 -1.92 -37.67 27.05
N ALA A 40 -2.77 -37.71 28.07
CA ALA A 40 -4.06 -37.03 28.11
C ALA A 40 -3.95 -35.63 28.72
N SER A 41 -3.00 -35.44 29.64
CA SER A 41 -2.80 -34.18 30.36
C SER A 41 -1.31 -33.84 30.56
N ILE A 42 -1.01 -32.54 30.48
CA ILE A 42 0.34 -32.01 30.65
C ILE A 42 0.27 -30.79 31.57
N ALA A 43 1.08 -30.81 32.62
CA ALA A 43 1.28 -29.70 33.54
C ALA A 43 2.64 -29.04 33.28
N LEU A 44 2.63 -27.78 32.86
CA LEU A 44 3.81 -26.97 32.61
C LEU A 44 3.89 -25.82 33.61
N ILE A 45 4.99 -25.72 34.32
CA ILE A 45 5.32 -24.62 35.23
C ILE A 45 6.54 -23.92 34.65
N VAL A 46 6.47 -22.60 34.50
CA VAL A 46 7.56 -21.76 34.00
C VAL A 46 7.76 -20.59 34.95
N SER A 47 9.01 -20.39 35.36
CA SER A 47 9.45 -19.33 36.28
C SER A 47 10.72 -18.66 35.76
N GLN A 48 11.18 -17.61 36.45
CA GLN A 48 12.45 -16.93 36.11
C GLN A 48 13.68 -17.83 36.27
N ALA A 49 13.63 -18.84 37.15
CA ALA A 49 14.78 -19.71 37.43
C ALA A 49 14.79 -20.99 36.60
N GLY A 50 13.63 -21.45 36.14
CA GLY A 50 13.52 -22.72 35.44
C GLY A 50 12.10 -23.09 35.05
N PHE A 51 11.92 -24.35 34.68
CA PHE A 51 10.64 -24.94 34.33
C PHE A 51 10.47 -26.36 34.86
N SER A 52 9.22 -26.82 34.88
CA SER A 52 8.85 -28.21 35.06
C SER A 52 7.73 -28.58 34.10
N CYS A 53 7.89 -29.67 33.34
CA CYS A 53 6.90 -30.24 32.45
C CYS A 53 6.62 -31.67 32.92
N THR A 54 5.36 -31.98 33.25
CA THR A 54 4.95 -33.33 33.70
C THR A 54 3.78 -33.80 32.84
N ASP A 55 3.86 -35.02 32.33
CA ASP A 55 2.79 -35.67 31.56
C ASP A 55 2.41 -37.04 32.12
N ASP A 56 1.21 -37.50 31.74
CA ASP A 56 0.63 -38.80 32.10
C ASP A 56 0.73 -39.84 30.98
N GLY A 57 1.68 -39.68 30.05
CA GLY A 57 1.91 -40.60 28.93
C GLY A 57 2.55 -41.93 29.36
N HIS A 58 3.00 -42.70 28.37
CA HIS A 58 3.62 -44.01 28.63
C HIS A 58 5.07 -43.92 29.12
N GLY A 59 5.75 -42.79 28.87
CA GLY A 59 7.16 -42.60 29.21
C GLY A 59 8.10 -43.50 28.39
N PHE A 60 9.35 -43.66 28.87
CA PHE A 60 10.30 -44.63 28.30
C PHE A 60 10.03 -46.02 28.89
N ALA A 61 9.62 -46.97 28.05
CA ALA A 61 9.18 -48.30 28.51
C ALA A 61 10.34 -49.22 28.92
N SER A 62 11.55 -48.98 28.40
CA SER A 62 12.73 -49.80 28.69
C SER A 62 14.02 -48.98 28.69
N ARG A 63 15.10 -49.56 29.25
CA ARG A 63 16.45 -49.00 29.17
C ARG A 63 16.93 -48.82 27.72
N ASP A 64 16.56 -49.76 26.84
CA ASP A 64 16.92 -49.69 25.44
C ASP A 64 16.21 -48.54 24.74
N ASP A 65 14.97 -48.20 25.13
CA ASP A 65 14.28 -47.01 24.61
C ASP A 65 15.00 -45.73 25.02
N VAL A 66 15.50 -45.65 26.26
CA VAL A 66 16.32 -44.51 26.69
C VAL A 66 17.58 -44.41 25.82
N VAL A 67 18.33 -45.50 25.66
CA VAL A 67 19.56 -45.46 24.87
C VAL A 67 19.29 -45.13 23.39
N ASN A 68 18.30 -45.76 22.79
CA ASN A 68 18.02 -45.65 21.35
C ASN A 68 17.23 -44.40 20.97
N TYR A 69 16.41 -43.86 21.86
CA TYR A 69 15.48 -42.78 21.54
C TYR A 69 15.78 -41.50 22.32
N PHE A 70 16.29 -41.57 23.55
CA PHE A 70 16.81 -40.40 24.26
C PHE A 70 18.27 -40.13 23.89
N GLY A 71 19.14 -41.15 23.95
CA GLY A 71 20.58 -41.02 23.71
C GLY A 71 20.99 -40.82 22.26
N ARG A 72 20.15 -41.23 21.29
CA ARG A 72 20.43 -41.08 19.86
C ARG A 72 19.51 -40.04 19.22
N LEU A 73 20.10 -38.95 18.73
CA LEU A 73 19.40 -37.94 17.95
C LEU A 73 19.28 -38.40 16.48
N GLY A 74 18.13 -38.18 15.84
CA GLY A 74 17.95 -38.45 14.42
C GLY A 74 17.38 -39.82 14.07
N THR A 75 17.10 -40.67 15.07
CA THR A 75 16.43 -41.97 14.82
C THR A 75 15.02 -41.71 14.29
N PRO A 76 14.67 -42.14 13.07
CA PRO A 76 13.35 -41.87 12.51
C PRO A 76 12.26 -42.66 13.24
N HIS A 77 11.07 -42.08 13.24
CA HIS A 77 9.84 -42.74 13.66
C HIS A 77 9.39 -43.77 12.61
N MET A 78 8.73 -44.85 13.06
CA MET A 78 8.01 -45.77 12.18
C MET A 78 6.65 -45.17 11.81
N GLU A 79 6.14 -45.46 10.61
CA GLU A 79 4.83 -44.91 10.20
C GLU A 79 3.73 -45.32 11.18
N GLY A 80 3.05 -44.33 11.76
CA GLY A 80 1.96 -44.53 12.73
C GLY A 80 2.37 -44.57 14.21
N ASP A 81 3.66 -44.46 14.55
CA ASP A 81 4.14 -44.49 15.94
C ASP A 81 4.15 -43.10 16.64
N ALA A 82 3.92 -42.02 15.91
CA ALA A 82 3.88 -40.65 16.42
C ALA A 82 2.97 -39.74 15.59
N THR A 83 2.40 -38.73 16.25
CA THR A 83 1.56 -37.69 15.63
C THR A 83 2.43 -36.55 15.10
N TYR A 84 3.43 -36.13 15.87
CA TYR A 84 4.28 -34.98 15.53
C TYR A 84 5.74 -35.37 15.24
N GLY A 85 6.28 -36.33 15.99
CA GLY A 85 7.64 -36.83 15.87
C GLY A 85 7.92 -37.43 14.51
N ARG A 86 8.95 -36.93 13.82
CA ARG A 86 9.43 -37.53 12.54
C ARG A 86 10.90 -37.89 12.58
N PHE A 87 11.72 -37.01 13.15
CA PHE A 87 13.18 -37.15 13.16
C PHE A 87 13.79 -37.33 14.56
N ARG A 88 12.98 -37.30 15.64
CA ARG A 88 13.44 -37.40 17.05
C ARG A 88 14.61 -36.45 17.38
N LEU A 89 14.49 -35.19 16.96
CA LEU A 89 15.50 -34.14 17.21
C LEU A 89 15.02 -33.09 18.23
N GLY A 90 13.71 -32.85 18.32
CA GLY A 90 13.13 -31.70 19.03
C GLY A 90 13.54 -31.54 20.49
N ARG A 91 13.70 -32.67 21.23
CA ARG A 91 14.13 -32.64 22.64
C ARG A 91 15.49 -31.98 22.86
N GLY A 92 16.35 -31.92 21.84
CA GLY A 92 17.64 -31.26 21.93
C GLY A 92 17.52 -29.74 22.14
N GLN A 93 16.44 -29.12 21.66
CA GLN A 93 16.30 -27.65 21.71
C GLN A 93 16.25 -27.12 23.15
N ILE A 94 15.59 -27.83 24.07
CA ILE A 94 15.53 -27.38 25.47
C ILE A 94 16.90 -27.46 26.16
N MET A 95 17.77 -28.36 25.70
CA MET A 95 19.11 -28.56 26.26
C MET A 95 20.08 -27.42 25.91
N ALA A 96 19.71 -26.55 24.95
CA ALA A 96 20.43 -25.31 24.66
C ALA A 96 20.12 -24.20 25.69
N HIS A 97 18.94 -24.23 26.29
CA HIS A 97 18.46 -23.18 27.20
C HIS A 97 18.60 -23.54 28.69
N ALA A 98 18.61 -24.83 29.02
CA ALA A 98 18.64 -25.30 30.39
C ALA A 98 19.51 -26.54 30.56
N LYS A 99 20.10 -26.69 31.76
CA LYS A 99 20.47 -28.01 32.26
C LYS A 99 19.18 -28.73 32.67
N THR A 100 19.01 -29.96 32.19
CA THR A 100 17.73 -30.68 32.30
C THR A 100 17.89 -32.01 33.01
N GLN A 101 16.84 -32.36 33.75
CA GLN A 101 16.67 -33.66 34.37
C GLN A 101 15.34 -34.25 33.90
N TRP A 102 15.41 -35.47 33.37
CA TRP A 102 14.29 -36.21 32.81
C TRP A 102 14.09 -37.44 33.68
N ARG A 103 12.88 -37.65 34.18
CA ARG A 103 12.49 -38.80 34.99
C ARG A 103 11.30 -39.47 34.33
N SER A 104 11.43 -40.75 34.03
CA SER A 104 10.37 -41.51 33.38
C SER A 104 10.48 -42.97 33.78
N GLN A 105 9.39 -43.52 34.29
CA GLN A 105 9.35 -44.85 34.89
C GLN A 105 10.47 -44.98 35.96
N ALA A 106 11.28 -46.03 35.93
CA ALA A 106 12.48 -46.25 36.75
C ALA A 106 13.80 -45.63 36.18
N TRP A 107 13.75 -44.63 35.29
CA TRP A 107 14.93 -44.10 34.59
C TRP A 107 15.06 -42.60 34.82
N GLN A 108 16.30 -42.15 35.04
CA GLN A 108 16.63 -40.74 35.15
C GLN A 108 17.79 -40.36 34.24
N MET A 109 17.58 -39.35 33.40
CA MET A 109 18.61 -38.78 32.54
C MET A 109 18.93 -37.35 32.97
N ARG A 110 20.21 -37.03 33.16
CA ARG A 110 20.68 -35.65 33.41
C ARG A 110 21.53 -35.18 32.24
N VAL A 111 21.27 -33.95 31.79
CA VAL A 111 21.96 -33.31 30.67
C VAL A 111 22.34 -31.89 31.04
N ASP A 112 23.64 -31.59 31.00
CA ASP A 112 24.19 -30.24 31.00
C ASP A 112 25.19 -30.14 29.86
N THR A 113 24.76 -29.57 28.73
CA THR A 113 25.57 -29.50 27.51
C THR A 113 26.77 -28.57 27.63
N ARG A 114 26.77 -27.64 28.60
CA ARG A 114 27.90 -26.72 28.85
C ARG A 114 29.03 -27.40 29.63
N VAL A 115 28.70 -28.37 30.48
CA VAL A 115 29.67 -29.08 31.33
C VAL A 115 29.99 -30.50 30.81
N MET A 116 28.99 -31.22 30.31
CA MET A 116 29.10 -32.63 29.89
C MET A 116 29.38 -32.79 28.39
N GLY A 117 29.35 -31.70 27.62
CA GLY A 117 29.36 -31.76 26.15
C GLY A 117 28.09 -32.45 25.63
N TYR A 118 28.22 -33.40 24.69
CA TYR A 118 27.07 -34.14 24.13
C TYR A 118 26.83 -35.50 24.82
N HIS A 119 27.15 -35.59 26.11
CA HIS A 119 26.91 -36.77 26.96
C HIS A 119 25.75 -36.51 27.93
N TYR A 120 25.22 -37.60 28.48
CA TYR A 120 24.19 -37.57 29.52
C TYR A 120 24.47 -38.67 30.55
N ASP A 121 24.07 -38.43 31.79
CA ASP A 121 24.07 -39.47 32.83
C ASP A 121 22.76 -40.24 32.76
N LEU A 122 22.81 -41.56 33.00
CA LEU A 122 21.65 -42.43 33.10
C LEU A 122 21.69 -43.21 34.41
N ASP A 123 20.75 -42.92 35.31
CA ASP A 123 20.57 -43.63 36.57
C ASP A 123 19.26 -44.43 36.58
N ASN A 124 19.23 -45.48 37.41
CA ASN A 124 17.99 -46.15 37.78
C ASN A 124 17.33 -45.43 38.97
N LEU A 125 16.00 -45.36 38.97
CA LEU A 125 15.20 -44.85 40.09
C LEU A 125 14.63 -46.03 40.88
N ASP A 126 14.65 -45.90 42.21
CA ASP A 126 14.06 -46.90 43.11
C ASP A 126 12.51 -46.88 43.06
N GLU A 127 11.94 -45.71 42.77
CA GLU A 127 10.50 -45.51 42.61
C GLU A 127 10.14 -45.22 41.14
N VAL A 128 9.18 -45.99 40.62
CA VAL A 128 8.69 -45.85 39.25
C VAL A 128 7.79 -44.61 39.15
N LEU A 129 8.13 -43.68 38.25
CA LEU A 129 7.36 -42.48 37.96
C LEU A 129 6.52 -42.69 36.67
N PRO A 130 5.18 -42.83 36.74
CA PRO A 130 4.36 -42.98 35.55
C PRO A 130 4.44 -41.71 34.68
N GLY A 131 4.51 -41.88 33.36
CA GLY A 131 4.70 -40.78 32.42
C GLY A 131 6.12 -40.25 32.38
N CYS A 132 6.25 -38.95 32.15
CA CYS A 132 7.52 -38.26 32.10
C CYS A 132 7.46 -36.94 32.88
N GLN A 133 8.47 -36.72 33.71
CA GLN A 133 8.71 -35.47 34.40
C GLN A 133 10.06 -34.89 33.96
N ILE A 134 10.01 -33.68 33.44
CA ILE A 134 11.17 -32.94 32.95
C ILE A 134 11.28 -31.68 33.77
N THR A 135 12.42 -31.46 34.41
CA THR A 135 12.74 -30.21 35.09
C THR A 135 13.98 -29.62 34.47
N GLY A 136 14.02 -28.30 34.33
CA GLY A 136 15.23 -27.62 33.89
C GLY A 136 15.44 -26.32 34.62
N GLU A 137 16.70 -26.00 34.87
CA GLU A 137 17.15 -24.72 35.39
C GLU A 137 17.79 -23.96 34.24
N TRP A 138 17.33 -22.74 34.00
CA TRP A 138 17.82 -21.94 32.88
C TRP A 138 19.31 -21.64 33.08
N TYR A 139 20.10 -21.75 32.02
CA TYR A 139 21.48 -21.29 32.09
C TYR A 139 21.57 -19.79 32.37
N GLU A 140 20.60 -19.04 31.84
CA GLU A 140 20.41 -17.61 32.06
C GLU A 140 18.99 -17.39 32.59
N PRO A 141 18.83 -16.93 33.84
CA PRO A 141 17.51 -16.66 34.41
C PRO A 141 16.75 -15.61 33.59
N LEU A 142 15.45 -15.83 33.43
CA LEU A 142 14.59 -14.93 32.65
C LEU A 142 14.24 -13.68 33.44
N SER A 143 14.28 -12.52 32.79
CA SER A 143 13.62 -11.32 33.27
C SER A 143 12.10 -11.49 33.32
N GLU A 144 11.39 -10.60 34.04
CA GLU A 144 9.92 -10.63 34.06
C GLU A 144 9.31 -10.45 32.67
N ALA A 145 9.91 -9.60 31.82
CA ALA A 145 9.46 -9.35 30.46
C ALA A 145 9.61 -10.61 29.58
N GLU A 146 10.75 -11.29 29.67
CA GLU A 146 11.00 -12.55 28.93
C GLU A 146 10.08 -13.67 29.40
N LEU A 147 9.88 -13.81 30.71
CA LEU A 147 8.94 -14.80 31.27
C LEU A 147 7.51 -14.56 30.76
N MET A 148 7.05 -13.31 30.78
CA MET A 148 5.72 -12.97 30.27
C MET A 148 5.58 -13.21 28.78
N SER A 149 6.62 -12.89 28.00
CA SER A 149 6.68 -13.18 26.56
C SER A 149 6.60 -14.69 26.29
N ALA A 150 7.42 -15.49 26.97
CA ALA A 150 7.43 -16.95 26.83
C ALA A 150 6.08 -17.58 27.22
N VAL A 151 5.46 -17.12 28.32
CA VAL A 151 4.14 -17.60 28.75
C VAL A 151 3.05 -17.27 27.72
N GLN A 152 3.10 -16.10 27.09
CA GLN A 152 2.16 -15.72 26.04
C GLN A 152 2.40 -16.52 24.76
N GLU A 153 3.67 -16.69 24.36
CA GLU A 153 4.05 -17.49 23.19
C GLU A 153 3.57 -18.94 23.34
N ILE A 154 3.82 -19.59 24.48
CA ILE A 154 3.37 -20.98 24.75
C ILE A 154 1.84 -21.08 24.61
N ARG A 155 1.10 -20.13 25.18
CA ARG A 155 -0.37 -20.10 25.11
C ARG A 155 -0.87 -20.03 23.67
N ASP A 156 -0.22 -19.25 22.83
CA ASP A 156 -0.60 -19.09 21.43
C ASP A 156 -0.20 -20.31 20.60
N LEU A 157 0.96 -20.91 20.90
CA LEU A 157 1.49 -22.09 20.23
C LEU A 157 0.60 -23.32 20.42
N VAL A 158 0.15 -23.60 21.63
CA VAL A 158 -0.58 -24.85 21.93
C VAL A 158 -2.09 -24.72 21.97
N ARG A 159 -2.65 -23.54 21.65
CA ARG A 159 -4.07 -23.21 21.88
C ARG A 159 -5.07 -24.30 21.48
N TYR A 160 -4.82 -25.02 20.39
CA TYR A 160 -5.73 -26.02 19.83
C TYR A 160 -5.18 -27.46 19.86
N THR A 161 -4.15 -27.73 20.66
CA THR A 161 -3.63 -29.09 20.80
C THR A 161 -4.71 -30.02 21.39
N PRO A 162 -4.71 -31.32 21.01
CA PRO A 162 -5.75 -32.26 21.43
C PRO A 162 -5.68 -32.62 22.92
N VAL A 163 -4.54 -32.38 23.57
CA VAL A 163 -4.28 -32.71 24.98
C VAL A 163 -4.61 -31.55 25.90
N ARG A 164 -4.94 -31.86 27.16
CA ARG A 164 -5.17 -30.83 28.19
C ARG A 164 -3.83 -30.27 28.66
N VAL A 165 -3.54 -29.00 28.38
CA VAL A 165 -2.30 -28.35 28.86
C VAL A 165 -2.64 -27.28 29.89
N GLU A 166 -2.04 -27.41 31.08
CA GLU A 166 -2.09 -26.41 32.13
C GLU A 166 -0.75 -25.69 32.24
N LEU A 167 -0.75 -24.36 32.11
CA LEU A 167 0.43 -23.52 32.25
C LEU A 167 0.30 -22.67 33.51
N ASN A 168 1.21 -22.84 34.46
CA ASN A 168 1.21 -22.14 35.75
C ASN A 168 -0.16 -22.26 36.46
N GLY A 169 -0.75 -23.47 36.43
CA GLY A 169 -2.05 -23.77 37.05
C GLY A 169 -3.28 -23.28 36.29
N ARG A 170 -3.13 -22.77 35.05
CA ARG A 170 -4.24 -22.33 34.21
C ARG A 170 -4.34 -23.17 32.94
N LEU A 171 -5.53 -23.68 32.64
CA LEU A 171 -5.82 -24.36 31.37
C LEU A 171 -5.65 -23.38 30.19
N ILE A 172 -4.82 -23.76 29.21
CA ILE A 172 -4.53 -22.94 28.03
C ILE A 172 -4.99 -23.54 26.71
N THR A 173 -5.41 -24.81 26.69
CA THR A 173 -5.91 -25.49 25.48
C THR A 173 -7.41 -25.37 25.32
N ARG A 174 -7.86 -25.47 24.07
CA ARG A 174 -9.27 -25.48 23.66
C ARG A 174 -9.48 -26.56 22.64
N ASN A 175 -10.58 -27.30 22.77
CA ASN A 175 -10.95 -28.29 21.77
C ASN A 175 -11.47 -27.58 20.50
N PRO A 176 -10.79 -27.72 19.34
CA PRO A 176 -11.26 -27.09 18.11
C PRO A 176 -12.64 -27.59 17.69
N ALA A 177 -13.04 -28.82 17.99
CA ALA A 177 -14.34 -29.37 17.58
C ALA A 177 -15.56 -28.70 18.22
N VAL A 178 -15.39 -27.97 19.34
CA VAL A 178 -16.49 -27.26 20.03
C VAL A 178 -16.47 -25.74 19.78
N GLU A 179 -15.47 -25.26 19.04
CA GLU A 179 -15.35 -23.85 18.65
C GLU A 179 -16.29 -23.51 17.48
N LYS A 180 -16.60 -22.23 17.32
CA LYS A 180 -17.40 -21.76 16.19
C LYS A 180 -16.52 -21.52 14.97
N TRP A 181 -16.80 -22.21 13.88
CA TRP A 181 -16.08 -22.09 12.61
C TRP A 181 -16.97 -21.56 11.49
N ASP A 182 -16.35 -20.91 10.50
CA ASP A 182 -17.07 -20.44 9.31
C ASP A 182 -17.20 -21.58 8.28
N ALA A 183 -16.24 -22.49 8.26
CA ALA A 183 -16.30 -23.73 7.49
C ALA A 183 -15.45 -24.84 8.13
N GLU A 184 -15.74 -26.07 7.73
CA GLU A 184 -15.03 -27.27 8.15
C GLU A 184 -15.06 -28.28 7.00
N ASP A 185 -13.95 -29.00 6.80
CA ASP A 185 -13.86 -30.14 5.89
C ASP A 185 -12.98 -31.26 6.49
N ASP A 186 -12.63 -32.27 5.69
CA ASP A 186 -11.80 -33.41 6.13
C ASP A 186 -10.33 -33.04 6.45
N PHE A 187 -9.89 -31.84 6.08
CA PHE A 187 -8.52 -31.38 6.20
C PHE A 187 -8.35 -30.37 7.34
N ALA A 188 -9.30 -29.47 7.57
CA ALA A 188 -9.16 -28.41 8.56
C ALA A 188 -10.49 -27.78 9.01
N TRP A 189 -10.40 -27.02 10.10
CA TRP A 189 -11.37 -26.01 10.51
C TRP A 189 -10.91 -24.62 10.06
N TYR A 190 -11.83 -23.80 9.56
CA TYR A 190 -11.54 -22.50 8.97
C TYR A 190 -12.36 -21.39 9.60
N ARG A 191 -11.71 -20.26 9.87
CA ARG A 191 -12.36 -19.01 10.26
C ARG A 191 -11.73 -17.87 9.47
N VAL A 192 -12.54 -17.06 8.82
CA VAL A 192 -12.09 -15.90 8.02
C VAL A 192 -12.43 -14.62 8.76
N ARG A 193 -11.59 -13.60 8.62
CA ARG A 193 -11.78 -12.28 9.23
C ARG A 193 -11.55 -11.20 8.18
N GLU A 194 -12.21 -10.06 8.33
CA GLU A 194 -12.06 -8.93 7.38
C GLU A 194 -10.59 -8.47 7.27
N ASP A 195 -9.83 -8.53 8.36
CA ASP A 195 -8.45 -8.05 8.41
C ASP A 195 -7.58 -8.83 9.42
N GLY A 196 -6.28 -8.57 9.38
CA GLY A 196 -5.25 -9.20 10.21
C GLY A 196 -4.53 -10.37 9.53
N ALA A 197 -3.62 -11.01 10.27
CA ALA A 197 -2.91 -12.18 9.77
C ALA A 197 -3.78 -13.45 9.80
N VAL A 198 -3.42 -14.43 8.97
CA VAL A 198 -3.98 -15.78 8.98
C VAL A 198 -3.09 -16.67 9.85
N SER A 199 -3.61 -17.09 11.00
CA SER A 199 -2.87 -17.99 11.91
C SER A 199 -3.08 -19.44 11.48
N ILE A 200 -1.99 -20.18 11.30
CA ILE A 200 -2.03 -21.55 10.76
C ILE A 200 -1.53 -22.54 11.81
N TYR A 201 -2.41 -23.43 12.25
CA TYR A 201 -2.13 -24.49 13.19
C TYR A 201 -2.06 -25.84 12.47
N ASN A 202 -0.97 -26.58 12.67
CA ASN A 202 -0.81 -27.95 12.23
C ASN A 202 -1.22 -28.90 13.36
N GLN A 203 -2.35 -29.59 13.20
CA GLN A 203 -2.89 -30.51 14.22
C GLN A 203 -2.93 -29.88 15.62
N GLY A 204 -3.34 -28.61 15.68
CA GLY A 204 -3.50 -27.89 16.94
C GLY A 204 -2.29 -27.10 17.45
N VAL A 205 -1.10 -27.27 16.86
CA VAL A 205 0.10 -26.49 17.18
C VAL A 205 0.28 -25.37 16.17
N LEU A 206 0.44 -24.12 16.62
CA LEU A 206 0.68 -22.97 15.74
C LEU A 206 2.03 -23.12 15.04
N VAL A 207 2.01 -23.00 13.72
CA VAL A 207 3.23 -23.06 12.89
C VAL A 207 3.70 -21.65 12.57
N ARG A 208 2.80 -20.83 12.02
CA ARG A 208 3.11 -19.49 11.52
C ARG A 208 1.88 -18.61 11.37
N HIS A 209 2.13 -17.34 11.14
CA HIS A 209 1.14 -16.36 10.66
C HIS A 209 1.46 -15.99 9.22
N ASP A 210 0.50 -16.19 8.32
CA ASP A 210 0.57 -15.61 6.98
C ASP A 210 0.03 -14.18 7.03
N PRO A 211 0.73 -13.19 6.44
CA PRO A 211 0.21 -11.83 6.40
C PRO A 211 -1.09 -11.76 5.59
N GLY A 212 -2.00 -10.85 5.98
CA GLY A 212 -3.34 -10.76 5.41
C GLY A 212 -3.36 -10.53 3.90
N HIS A 213 -2.37 -9.80 3.35
CA HIS A 213 -2.24 -9.57 1.91
C HIS A 213 -1.98 -10.83 1.08
N MET A 214 -1.52 -11.94 1.67
CA MET A 214 -1.39 -13.20 0.93
C MET A 214 -2.75 -13.77 0.56
N TRP A 215 -3.77 -13.48 1.36
CA TRP A 215 -5.12 -14.02 1.21
C TRP A 215 -6.17 -12.95 0.89
N GLY A 216 -5.81 -11.67 1.01
CA GLY A 216 -6.72 -10.52 0.94
C GLY A 216 -7.56 -10.32 2.22
N VAL A 217 -7.40 -11.19 3.22
CA VAL A 217 -8.21 -11.29 4.44
C VAL A 217 -7.36 -11.82 5.60
N GLY A 218 -7.83 -11.65 6.84
CA GLY A 218 -7.28 -12.34 8.00
C GLY A 218 -7.98 -13.66 8.28
N GLY A 219 -7.50 -14.41 9.28
CA GLY A 219 -8.19 -15.65 9.64
C GLY A 219 -7.43 -16.62 10.54
N LEU A 220 -7.95 -17.83 10.58
CA LEU A 220 -7.46 -18.94 11.37
C LEU A 220 -7.71 -20.24 10.62
N ILE A 221 -6.68 -21.07 10.52
CA ILE A 221 -6.72 -22.41 9.94
C ILE A 221 -6.20 -23.37 11.01
N VAL A 222 -6.98 -24.39 11.34
CA VAL A 222 -6.53 -25.48 12.22
C VAL A 222 -6.64 -26.78 11.47
N SER A 223 -5.52 -27.41 11.14
CA SER A 223 -5.54 -28.67 10.38
C SER A 223 -5.94 -29.85 11.26
N LYS A 224 -6.69 -30.77 10.66
CA LYS A 224 -7.01 -32.10 11.18
C LYS A 224 -5.97 -33.14 10.77
N ARG A 225 -5.32 -32.90 9.63
CA ARG A 225 -4.26 -33.76 9.06
C ARG A 225 -2.90 -33.07 9.14
N ALA A 226 -1.85 -33.88 9.22
CA ALA A 226 -0.48 -33.39 9.26
C ALA A 226 -0.12 -32.60 7.99
N ILE A 227 0.32 -31.36 8.18
CA ILE A 227 0.91 -30.52 7.14
C ILE A 227 2.39 -30.87 7.01
N GLY A 228 2.91 -30.91 5.79
CA GLY A 228 4.33 -31.06 5.52
C GLY A 228 5.07 -29.78 5.94
N LEU A 229 5.95 -29.90 6.93
CA LEU A 229 6.76 -28.80 7.46
C LEU A 229 8.25 -29.05 7.20
N ASN A 230 9.05 -27.98 7.27
CA ASN A 230 10.51 -28.09 7.34
C ASN A 230 10.97 -28.72 8.68
N VAL A 231 12.27 -29.03 8.79
CA VAL A 231 12.84 -29.70 9.99
C VAL A 231 12.62 -28.89 11.27
N SER A 232 12.68 -27.55 11.20
CA SER A 232 12.45 -26.65 12.34
C SER A 232 10.96 -26.37 12.63
N ARG A 233 10.03 -26.94 11.84
CA ARG A 233 8.57 -26.79 11.99
C ARG A 233 8.07 -25.33 12.00
N THR A 234 8.79 -24.43 11.35
CA THR A 234 8.41 -23.02 11.22
C THR A 234 7.81 -22.70 9.85
N GLU A 235 8.12 -23.51 8.84
CA GLU A 235 7.76 -23.27 7.46
C GLU A 235 6.96 -24.43 6.87
N ILE A 236 5.98 -24.10 6.03
CA ILE A 236 5.13 -25.07 5.35
C ILE A 236 5.76 -25.41 4.00
N LEU A 237 5.85 -26.70 3.67
CA LEU A 237 6.30 -27.20 2.38
C LEU A 237 5.19 -27.02 1.33
N ARG A 238 4.88 -25.77 0.99
CA ARG A 238 3.67 -25.38 0.24
C ARG A 238 3.55 -26.06 -1.13
N LYS A 239 4.67 -26.24 -1.84
CA LYS A 239 4.69 -26.83 -3.19
C LYS A 239 4.48 -28.34 -3.19
N THR A 240 4.98 -29.05 -2.17
CA THR A 240 5.02 -30.52 -2.15
C THR A 240 4.01 -31.15 -1.20
N CYS A 241 3.40 -30.38 -0.30
CA CYS A 241 2.42 -30.90 0.65
C CYS A 241 0.99 -30.92 0.07
N PRO A 242 0.39 -32.08 -0.25
CA PRO A 242 -0.96 -32.17 -0.80
C PRO A 242 -2.05 -31.77 0.19
N VAL A 243 -1.83 -32.00 1.49
CA VAL A 243 -2.72 -31.54 2.57
C VAL A 243 -2.81 -30.02 2.56
N TRP A 244 -1.66 -29.33 2.49
CA TRP A 244 -1.62 -27.88 2.42
C TRP A 244 -2.29 -27.34 1.17
N GLN A 245 -2.06 -27.93 0.01
CA GLN A 245 -2.70 -27.51 -1.25
C GLN A 245 -4.24 -27.55 -1.15
N SER A 246 -4.78 -28.59 -0.51
CA SER A 246 -6.22 -28.73 -0.28
C SER A 246 -6.75 -27.65 0.67
N ILE A 247 -6.06 -27.43 1.79
CA ILE A 247 -6.38 -26.39 2.79
C ILE A 247 -6.32 -24.99 2.17
N ALA A 248 -5.26 -24.70 1.43
CA ALA A 248 -5.02 -23.40 0.82
C ALA A 248 -6.10 -23.07 -0.23
N LYS A 249 -6.45 -24.04 -1.07
CA LYS A 249 -7.55 -23.90 -2.02
C LYS A 249 -8.86 -23.56 -1.31
N ARG A 250 -9.21 -24.34 -0.28
CA ARG A 250 -10.46 -24.13 0.46
C ARG A 250 -10.49 -22.78 1.17
N PHE A 251 -9.40 -22.37 1.81
CA PHE A 251 -9.34 -21.07 2.48
C PHE A 251 -9.39 -19.90 1.49
N GLY A 252 -8.77 -20.03 0.30
CA GLY A 252 -8.87 -19.04 -0.77
C GLY A 252 -10.30 -18.85 -1.29
N GLU A 253 -11.08 -19.93 -1.39
CA GLU A 253 -12.52 -19.85 -1.75
C GLU A 253 -13.31 -19.06 -0.70
N LEU A 254 -13.06 -19.31 0.59
CA LEU A 254 -13.73 -18.60 1.69
C LEU A 254 -13.31 -17.13 1.75
N ALA A 255 -12.04 -16.82 1.52
CA ALA A 255 -11.51 -15.46 1.42
C ALA A 255 -12.21 -14.69 0.30
N THR A 256 -12.33 -15.30 -0.88
CA THR A 256 -13.04 -14.73 -2.03
C THR A 256 -14.52 -14.49 -1.72
N ALA A 257 -15.17 -15.45 -1.05
CA ALA A 257 -16.57 -15.33 -0.66
C ALA A 257 -16.79 -14.16 0.32
N LEU A 258 -15.94 -13.99 1.33
CA LEU A 258 -16.00 -12.87 2.25
C LEU A 258 -15.77 -11.53 1.54
N ALA A 259 -14.76 -11.47 0.65
CA ALA A 259 -14.47 -10.28 -0.14
C ALA A 259 -15.67 -9.86 -1.01
N ASN A 260 -16.42 -10.82 -1.56
CA ASN A 260 -17.63 -10.56 -2.32
C ASN A 260 -18.79 -10.08 -1.44
N GLN A 261 -18.93 -10.61 -0.22
CA GLN A 261 -19.98 -10.21 0.73
C GLN A 261 -19.81 -8.78 1.26
N LEU A 262 -18.58 -8.36 1.56
CA LEU A 262 -18.29 -6.99 2.05
C LEU A 262 -18.63 -5.90 1.02
N GLY A 263 -18.77 -6.29 -0.25
CA GLY A 263 -19.13 -5.40 -1.36
C GLY A 263 -18.05 -4.38 -1.71
N HIS A 264 -18.35 -3.51 -2.68
CA HIS A 264 -17.41 -2.50 -3.16
C HIS A 264 -17.13 -1.37 -2.14
N TYR A 265 -18.03 -1.15 -1.18
CA TYR A 265 -17.97 0.00 -0.27
C TYR A 265 -17.03 -0.17 0.93
N ARG A 266 -16.62 -1.42 1.25
CA ARG A 266 -15.80 -1.72 2.43
C ARG A 266 -14.68 -2.69 2.07
N LYS A 267 -13.75 -2.22 1.25
CA LYS A 267 -12.50 -2.94 0.96
C LYS A 267 -11.48 -2.66 2.07
N THR A 268 -10.75 -3.68 2.52
CA THR A 268 -9.68 -3.57 3.53
C THR A 268 -8.32 -3.28 2.89
N GLU A 269 -7.32 -2.92 3.69
CA GLU A 269 -5.95 -2.74 3.17
C GLU A 269 -5.33 -4.07 2.72
N SER A 270 -5.54 -5.16 3.47
CA SER A 270 -5.12 -6.52 3.07
C SER A 270 -5.63 -6.91 1.68
N ARG A 271 -6.89 -6.58 1.35
CA ARG A 271 -7.44 -6.81 -0.01
C ARG A 271 -6.76 -5.96 -1.08
N ARG A 272 -6.47 -4.68 -0.78
CA ARG A 272 -5.83 -3.80 -1.77
C ARG A 272 -4.39 -4.19 -2.04
N GLU A 273 -3.65 -4.59 -1.00
CA GLU A 273 -2.29 -5.10 -1.13
C GLU A 273 -2.27 -6.43 -1.89
N ASN A 274 -3.21 -7.33 -1.58
CA ASN A 274 -3.37 -8.56 -2.36
C ASN A 274 -3.62 -8.27 -3.85
N ALA A 275 -4.55 -7.36 -4.16
CA ALA A 275 -4.86 -6.97 -5.54
C ALA A 275 -3.66 -6.30 -6.25
N ALA A 276 -2.91 -5.45 -5.56
CA ALA A 276 -1.70 -4.84 -6.10
C ALA A 276 -0.64 -5.90 -6.45
N ARG A 277 -0.40 -6.86 -5.56
CA ARG A 277 0.52 -7.98 -5.82
C ARG A 277 0.06 -8.89 -6.95
N SER A 278 -1.25 -9.19 -7.04
CA SER A 278 -1.81 -9.98 -8.14
C SER A 278 -1.68 -9.28 -9.50
N LEU A 279 -1.79 -7.95 -9.54
CA LEU A 279 -1.54 -7.16 -10.75
C LEU A 279 -0.08 -7.27 -11.22
N MET A 280 0.87 -7.18 -10.29
CA MET A 280 2.30 -7.33 -10.58
C MET A 280 2.67 -8.77 -10.98
N ALA A 281 2.00 -9.77 -10.40
CA ALA A 281 2.26 -11.18 -10.67
C ALA A 281 1.66 -11.71 -11.98
N GLY A 282 0.82 -10.95 -12.66
CA GLY A 282 0.22 -11.41 -13.92
C GLY A 282 -1.00 -12.34 -13.74
N ASP A 283 -1.77 -12.20 -12.65
CA ASP A 283 -2.91 -13.09 -12.38
C ASP A 283 -3.95 -13.09 -13.52
N SER A 284 -4.61 -14.25 -13.75
CA SER A 284 -5.67 -14.45 -14.75
C SER A 284 -6.81 -13.42 -14.74
N SER A 285 -7.02 -12.73 -13.62
CA SER A 285 -8.06 -11.71 -13.43
C SER A 285 -7.60 -10.27 -13.68
N LEU A 286 -6.46 -10.08 -14.37
CA LEU A 286 -5.73 -8.81 -14.48
C LEU A 286 -6.57 -7.60 -14.88
N VAL A 287 -7.34 -7.68 -15.97
CA VAL A 287 -8.20 -6.57 -16.43
C VAL A 287 -9.27 -6.21 -15.41
N THR A 288 -9.80 -7.19 -14.68
CA THR A 288 -10.81 -6.96 -13.64
C THR A 288 -10.19 -6.21 -12.46
N LEU A 289 -9.02 -6.66 -11.99
CA LEU A 289 -8.27 -6.00 -10.92
C LEU A 289 -7.88 -4.57 -11.32
N TYR A 290 -7.35 -4.40 -12.53
CA TYR A 290 -6.87 -3.11 -13.05
C TYR A 290 -7.97 -2.06 -13.10
N ARG A 291 -9.19 -2.49 -13.49
CA ARG A 291 -10.35 -1.61 -13.64
C ARG A 291 -11.10 -1.36 -12.33
N ASN A 292 -11.26 -2.40 -11.51
CA ASN A 292 -12.25 -2.40 -10.43
C ASN A 292 -11.65 -2.37 -9.02
N GLU A 293 -10.37 -2.71 -8.87
CA GLU A 293 -9.71 -2.70 -7.56
C GLU A 293 -9.00 -1.36 -7.28
N GLU A 294 -9.24 -0.83 -6.09
CA GLU A 294 -8.82 0.51 -5.69
C GLU A 294 -7.41 0.48 -5.08
N VAL A 295 -6.43 0.14 -5.91
CA VAL A 295 -5.05 -0.10 -5.48
C VAL A 295 -4.21 1.18 -5.34
N ILE A 296 -4.72 2.34 -5.75
CA ILE A 296 -4.04 3.64 -5.57
C ILE A 296 -4.77 4.48 -4.53
N THR A 297 -4.04 5.23 -3.71
CA THR A 297 -4.64 6.19 -2.76
C THR A 297 -4.15 7.59 -3.08
N LEU A 298 -5.08 8.53 -3.30
CA LEU A 298 -4.79 9.91 -3.67
C LEU A 298 -5.12 10.89 -2.54
N LEU A 299 -4.40 12.01 -2.53
CA LEU A 299 -4.79 13.23 -1.84
C LEU A 299 -5.62 14.13 -2.78
N PRO A 300 -6.48 15.02 -2.26
CA PRO A 300 -6.79 15.20 -0.85
C PRO A 300 -7.83 14.19 -0.31
N GLY A 301 -7.80 13.95 1.00
CA GLY A 301 -8.80 13.18 1.74
C GLY A 301 -8.68 11.67 1.61
N LYS A 302 -7.46 11.16 1.41
CA LYS A 302 -7.13 9.72 1.34
C LYS A 302 -8.10 8.90 0.47
N LYS A 303 -8.34 9.35 -0.75
CA LYS A 303 -9.30 8.74 -1.68
C LYS A 303 -8.69 7.51 -2.35
N HIS A 304 -9.30 6.35 -2.14
CA HIS A 304 -8.90 5.13 -2.85
C HIS A 304 -9.49 5.11 -4.27
N VAL A 305 -8.65 4.83 -5.26
CA VAL A 305 -9.01 4.86 -6.68
C VAL A 305 -8.38 3.68 -7.41
N THR A 306 -8.95 3.32 -8.56
CA THR A 306 -8.42 2.25 -9.42
C THR A 306 -7.26 2.77 -10.26
N LEU A 307 -6.45 1.87 -10.84
CA LEU A 307 -5.35 2.27 -11.73
C LEU A 307 -5.86 3.07 -12.94
N VAL A 308 -7.00 2.66 -13.50
CA VAL A 308 -7.65 3.39 -14.60
C VAL A 308 -7.99 4.83 -14.19
N ASP A 309 -8.60 5.01 -13.02
CA ASP A 309 -9.03 6.33 -12.55
C ASP A 309 -7.83 7.22 -12.18
N PHE A 310 -6.77 6.62 -11.62
CA PHE A 310 -5.49 7.29 -11.38
C PHE A 310 -4.85 7.79 -12.68
N LEU A 311 -4.66 6.92 -13.67
CA LEU A 311 -4.00 7.28 -14.94
C LEU A 311 -4.81 8.33 -15.73
N ASN A 312 -6.14 8.24 -15.70
CA ASN A 312 -7.00 9.27 -16.31
C ASN A 312 -6.86 10.62 -15.61
N LYS A 313 -6.66 10.65 -14.29
CA LYS A 313 -6.40 11.89 -13.54
C LYS A 313 -5.03 12.49 -13.87
N CYS A 314 -4.02 11.65 -14.13
CA CYS A 314 -2.70 12.12 -14.57
C CYS A 314 -2.75 12.72 -15.98
N ARG A 315 -3.58 12.17 -16.89
CA ARG A 315 -3.77 12.70 -18.26
C ARG A 315 -4.48 14.03 -18.34
N ARG A 316 -5.22 14.42 -17.30
CA ARG A 316 -6.02 15.63 -17.35
C ARG A 316 -5.10 16.85 -17.34
N GLN A 317 -5.17 17.67 -18.40
CA GLN A 317 -4.52 18.98 -18.42
C GLN A 317 -5.03 19.84 -17.26
N ARG A 318 -4.10 20.36 -16.46
CA ARG A 318 -4.37 21.23 -15.32
C ARG A 318 -3.86 22.65 -15.63
N PRO A 319 -4.44 23.70 -15.03
CA PRO A 319 -3.96 25.07 -15.22
C PRO A 319 -2.49 25.18 -14.81
N GLY A 320 -1.61 25.44 -15.79
CA GLY A 320 -0.16 25.56 -15.56
C GLY A 320 0.59 24.23 -15.35
N GLY A 321 0.06 23.10 -15.82
CA GLY A 321 0.68 21.79 -15.60
C GLY A 321 0.91 20.94 -16.86
N TYR A 322 1.91 20.06 -16.78
CA TYR A 322 2.19 19.02 -17.77
C TYR A 322 1.16 17.88 -17.69
N GLU A 323 0.74 17.37 -18.86
CA GLU A 323 -0.08 16.18 -18.93
C GLU A 323 0.74 14.93 -18.60
N GLY A 324 0.12 13.97 -17.92
CA GLY A 324 0.74 12.68 -17.66
C GLY A 324 1.68 12.65 -16.46
N CYS A 325 1.59 13.61 -15.55
CA CYS A 325 2.48 13.68 -14.38
C CYS A 325 1.75 13.43 -13.05
N PHE A 326 2.50 12.98 -12.04
CA PHE A 326 2.05 12.89 -10.65
C PHE A 326 3.22 13.10 -9.68
N THR A 327 2.92 13.20 -8.39
CA THR A 327 3.92 13.22 -7.32
C THR A 327 3.47 12.34 -6.15
N ILE A 328 4.39 11.92 -5.29
CA ILE A 328 4.11 11.11 -4.10
C ILE A 328 4.50 11.89 -2.85
N ALA A 329 3.54 12.10 -1.95
CA ALA A 329 3.83 12.73 -0.67
C ALA A 329 4.63 11.77 0.23
N ARG A 330 5.61 12.28 0.96
CA ARG A 330 6.27 11.52 2.05
C ARG A 330 5.35 11.46 3.27
N SER A 331 5.49 10.42 4.10
CA SER A 331 4.64 10.22 5.29
C SER A 331 4.63 11.43 6.24
N ALA A 332 5.77 12.11 6.43
CA ALA A 332 5.87 13.32 7.24
C ALA A 332 5.20 14.56 6.58
N ASN A 333 5.05 14.55 5.25
CA ASN A 333 4.57 15.68 4.46
C ASN A 333 3.13 15.52 3.98
N VAL A 334 2.38 14.53 4.48
CA VAL A 334 0.97 14.33 4.10
C VAL A 334 0.14 15.61 4.30
N PRO A 335 0.26 16.39 5.40
CA PRO A 335 -0.48 17.65 5.53
C PRO A 335 -0.17 18.65 4.42
N ARG A 336 1.10 18.77 4.02
CA ARG A 336 1.53 19.64 2.93
C ARG A 336 1.04 19.10 1.57
N GLY A 337 1.02 17.78 1.39
CA GLY A 337 0.47 17.11 0.22
C GLY A 337 -1.05 17.29 0.07
N GLU A 338 -1.80 17.36 1.17
CA GLU A 338 -3.23 17.68 1.18
C GLU A 338 -3.48 19.08 0.60
N LEU A 339 -2.67 20.07 1.00
CA LEU A 339 -2.74 21.44 0.48
C LEU A 339 -2.43 21.51 -1.02
N LEU A 340 -1.32 20.88 -1.43
CA LEU A 340 -0.90 20.83 -2.83
C LEU A 340 -1.96 20.16 -3.71
N ALA A 341 -2.53 19.06 -3.23
CA ALA A 341 -3.59 18.34 -3.95
C ALA A 341 -4.92 19.12 -3.98
N GLY A 342 -5.23 19.86 -2.91
CA GLY A 342 -6.39 20.75 -2.82
C GLY A 342 -6.36 21.89 -3.83
N ALA A 343 -5.17 22.41 -4.14
CA ALA A 343 -4.96 23.44 -5.15
C ALA A 343 -5.10 22.93 -6.60
N ASP A 344 -5.34 21.64 -6.82
CA ASP A 344 -5.55 20.99 -8.12
C ASP A 344 -4.39 21.15 -9.13
N ILE A 345 -3.16 21.42 -8.65
CA ILE A 345 -1.95 21.63 -9.47
C ILE A 345 -1.44 20.31 -10.09
N VAL A 346 -1.35 19.25 -9.28
CA VAL A 346 -0.83 17.94 -9.69
C VAL A 346 -1.57 16.81 -8.97
N VAL A 347 -1.58 15.62 -9.54
CA VAL A 347 -2.05 14.42 -8.84
C VAL A 347 -1.06 14.07 -7.74
N VAL A 348 -1.50 14.10 -6.49
CA VAL A 348 -0.67 13.72 -5.34
C VAL A 348 -1.10 12.35 -4.82
N VAL A 349 -0.18 11.39 -4.85
CA VAL A 349 -0.37 10.03 -4.35
C VAL A 349 0.02 9.98 -2.87
N HIS A 350 -0.82 9.32 -2.06
CA HIS A 350 -0.58 9.08 -0.65
C HIS A 350 0.47 7.96 -0.47
N PRO A 351 1.43 8.08 0.47
CA PRO A 351 2.57 7.15 0.63
C PRO A 351 2.18 5.69 0.91
N VAL A 352 1.03 5.45 1.55
CA VAL A 352 0.44 4.08 1.71
C VAL A 352 0.39 3.28 0.40
N THR A 353 0.31 3.97 -0.75
CA THR A 353 0.36 3.31 -2.05
C THR A 353 1.71 2.61 -2.24
N LEU A 354 2.83 3.24 -1.91
CA LEU A 354 4.15 2.60 -2.00
C LEU A 354 4.22 1.34 -1.13
N THR A 355 3.79 1.43 0.13
CA THR A 355 3.75 0.27 1.04
C THR A 355 2.93 -0.89 0.47
N ARG A 356 1.81 -0.59 -0.18
CA ARG A 356 0.92 -1.59 -0.81
C ARG A 356 1.56 -2.31 -1.99
N PHE A 357 2.42 -1.62 -2.73
CA PHE A 357 3.19 -2.22 -3.82
C PHE A 357 4.52 -2.82 -3.35
N GLY A 358 4.87 -2.64 -2.07
CA GLY A 358 6.15 -3.09 -1.52
C GLY A 358 7.33 -2.22 -1.97
N CYS A 359 7.06 -0.99 -2.40
CA CYS A 359 8.07 -0.05 -2.88
C CYS A 359 8.62 0.80 -1.74
N TYR A 360 9.92 1.03 -1.74
CA TYR A 360 10.66 1.92 -0.84
C TYR A 360 11.13 3.19 -1.55
N SER A 361 11.11 3.19 -2.88
CA SER A 361 11.46 4.34 -3.72
C SER A 361 10.35 4.66 -4.73
N ASN A 362 10.48 5.84 -5.32
CA ASN A 362 9.63 6.30 -6.41
C ASN A 362 9.86 5.48 -7.70
N ASP A 363 11.12 5.15 -7.99
CA ASP A 363 11.51 4.37 -9.18
C ASP A 363 10.92 2.97 -9.15
N GLU A 364 11.00 2.28 -8.01
CA GLU A 364 10.39 0.95 -7.82
C GLU A 364 8.89 0.98 -8.10
N PHE A 365 8.21 2.08 -7.79
CA PHE A 365 6.78 2.21 -8.08
C PHE A 365 6.50 2.41 -9.58
N ILE A 366 7.35 3.17 -10.28
CA ILE A 366 7.27 3.30 -11.75
C ILE A 366 7.54 1.94 -12.41
N GLU A 367 8.54 1.19 -11.96
CA GLU A 367 8.81 -0.18 -12.42
C GLU A 367 7.61 -1.11 -12.20
N CYS A 368 6.94 -1.00 -11.05
CA CYS A 368 5.72 -1.75 -10.78
C CYS A 368 4.60 -1.40 -11.78
N LEU A 369 4.43 -0.12 -12.14
CA LEU A 369 3.45 0.29 -13.16
C LEU A 369 3.81 -0.27 -14.53
N ALA A 370 5.08 -0.19 -14.93
CA ALA A 370 5.59 -0.74 -16.19
C ALA A 370 5.38 -2.25 -16.26
N GLN A 371 5.67 -2.97 -15.17
CA GLN A 371 5.43 -4.42 -15.06
C GLN A 371 3.96 -4.77 -15.21
N ILE A 372 3.05 -4.01 -14.58
CA ILE A 372 1.60 -4.23 -14.72
C ILE A 372 1.15 -4.03 -16.17
N HIS A 373 1.64 -2.98 -16.85
CA HIS A 373 1.33 -2.74 -18.26
C HIS A 373 1.92 -3.81 -19.17
N ASN A 374 3.11 -4.32 -18.87
CA ASN A 374 3.70 -5.45 -19.58
C ASN A 374 2.87 -6.72 -19.38
N ASN A 375 2.43 -7.01 -18.15
CA ASN A 375 1.56 -8.15 -17.88
C ASN A 375 0.23 -8.05 -18.65
N LEU A 376 -0.36 -6.84 -18.74
CA LEU A 376 -1.55 -6.61 -19.57
C LEU A 376 -1.30 -6.92 -21.05
N ARG A 377 -0.10 -6.60 -21.58
CA ARG A 377 0.29 -6.89 -22.97
C ARG A 377 0.51 -8.38 -23.21
N GLN A 378 1.17 -9.07 -22.28
CA GLN A 378 1.64 -10.45 -22.47
C GLN A 378 0.59 -11.50 -22.11
N HIS A 379 -0.17 -11.29 -21.03
CA HIS A 379 -1.00 -12.33 -20.43
C HIS A 379 -2.50 -12.22 -20.72
N ASP A 380 -3.00 -11.07 -21.21
CA ASP A 380 -4.42 -10.88 -21.51
C ASP A 380 -4.67 -10.43 -22.96
N GLN A 381 -4.96 -11.43 -23.82
CA GLN A 381 -5.27 -11.21 -25.24
C GLN A 381 -6.74 -10.87 -25.50
N SER A 382 -7.55 -10.60 -24.47
CA SER A 382 -8.92 -10.14 -24.69
C SER A 382 -8.95 -8.78 -25.37
N GLU A 383 -10.00 -8.48 -26.14
CA GLU A 383 -10.19 -7.16 -26.79
C GLU A 383 -10.07 -6.00 -25.76
N ARG A 384 -10.52 -6.24 -24.53
CA ARG A 384 -10.42 -5.27 -23.44
C ARG A 384 -9.00 -5.17 -22.87
N GLY A 385 -8.29 -6.29 -22.71
CA GLY A 385 -6.88 -6.31 -22.31
C GLY A 385 -6.02 -5.50 -23.28
N ILE A 386 -6.20 -5.77 -24.58
CA ILE A 386 -5.55 -5.04 -25.68
C ILE A 386 -5.93 -3.55 -25.64
N TRP A 387 -7.19 -3.19 -25.41
CA TRP A 387 -7.60 -1.79 -25.29
C TRP A 387 -6.92 -1.05 -24.13
N TYR A 388 -6.79 -1.68 -22.97
CA TYR A 388 -6.10 -1.07 -21.82
C TYR A 388 -4.59 -1.00 -22.04
N ALA A 389 -3.99 -2.04 -22.62
CA ALA A 389 -2.57 -2.09 -22.94
C ALA A 389 -2.17 -1.06 -24.03
N THR A 390 -2.98 -0.89 -25.07
CA THR A 390 -2.72 0.11 -26.13
C THR A 390 -2.91 1.54 -25.65
N ARG A 391 -3.70 1.75 -24.58
CA ARG A 391 -3.89 3.05 -23.95
C ARG A 391 -3.11 3.21 -22.66
N SER A 392 -2.28 2.25 -22.27
CA SER A 392 -1.39 2.42 -21.13
C SER A 392 -0.30 3.42 -21.49
N PHE A 393 0.10 4.23 -20.53
CA PHE A 393 1.25 5.11 -20.64
C PHE A 393 1.90 5.16 -19.27
N GLU A 394 3.19 5.42 -19.26
CA GLU A 394 3.95 5.58 -18.02
C GLU A 394 3.93 7.05 -17.63
N PRO A 395 3.23 7.42 -16.54
CA PRO A 395 3.19 8.80 -16.10
C PRO A 395 4.54 9.20 -15.49
N ALA A 396 5.00 10.41 -15.78
CA ALA A 396 6.22 10.94 -15.17
C ALA A 396 5.97 11.31 -13.70
N ILE A 397 6.96 11.07 -12.85
CA ILE A 397 6.93 11.51 -11.47
C ILE A 397 7.69 12.84 -11.30
N ILE A 398 7.15 13.71 -10.46
CA ILE A 398 7.73 15.01 -10.12
C ILE A 398 8.19 14.97 -8.66
N ASP A 399 9.41 15.44 -8.38
CA ASP A 399 9.90 15.56 -7.01
C ASP A 399 8.93 16.38 -6.15
N PHE A 400 8.44 15.76 -5.09
CA PHE A 400 7.50 16.37 -4.16
C PHE A 400 8.11 17.60 -3.48
N LYS A 401 9.41 17.58 -3.17
CA LYS A 401 10.05 18.67 -2.45
C LYS A 401 10.09 19.93 -3.31
N THR A 402 10.47 19.83 -4.58
CA THR A 402 10.43 20.96 -5.53
C THR A 402 9.04 21.61 -5.58
N LEU A 403 7.99 20.80 -5.72
CA LEU A 403 6.61 21.31 -5.71
C LEU A 403 6.22 21.95 -4.38
N SER A 404 6.58 21.31 -3.26
CA SER A 404 6.27 21.78 -1.91
C SER A 404 6.97 23.10 -1.57
N ASP A 405 8.22 23.28 -1.98
CA ASP A 405 9.03 24.47 -1.72
C ASP A 405 8.54 25.67 -2.56
N ALA A 406 8.10 25.41 -3.80
CA ALA A 406 7.50 26.42 -4.67
C ALA A 406 6.07 26.79 -4.26
N PHE A 407 5.34 25.92 -3.57
CA PHE A 407 3.95 26.15 -3.21
C PHE A 407 3.79 27.32 -2.22
N VAL A 408 3.19 28.41 -2.70
CA VAL A 408 2.87 29.58 -1.89
C VAL A 408 1.42 29.48 -1.44
N GLU A 409 1.22 29.33 -0.13
CA GLU A 409 -0.12 29.44 0.45
C GLU A 409 -0.62 30.87 0.33
N ARG A 410 -1.80 31.03 -0.25
CA ARG A 410 -2.42 32.35 -0.44
C ARG A 410 -3.78 32.34 0.20
N THR A 411 -4.04 33.38 0.98
CA THR A 411 -5.35 33.69 1.54
C THR A 411 -5.60 35.17 1.36
N GLN A 412 -6.64 35.51 0.60
CA GLN A 412 -7.03 36.89 0.35
C GLN A 412 -8.54 37.04 0.27
N LEU A 413 -9.04 38.22 0.62
CA LEU A 413 -10.42 38.62 0.36
C LEU A 413 -10.54 39.15 -1.07
N VAL A 414 -11.61 38.77 -1.76
CA VAL A 414 -11.88 39.16 -3.15
C VAL A 414 -13.23 39.88 -3.25
N ARG A 415 -13.41 40.68 -4.31
CA ARG A 415 -14.66 41.42 -4.51
C ARG A 415 -15.72 40.54 -5.19
N GLU A 416 -16.92 40.53 -4.63
CA GLU A 416 -18.06 39.74 -5.12
C GLU A 416 -18.35 39.98 -6.61
N LYS A 417 -18.30 41.25 -7.06
CA LYS A 417 -18.63 41.64 -8.44
C LYS A 417 -17.55 41.28 -9.46
N ASP A 418 -16.30 41.18 -9.01
CA ASP A 418 -15.18 40.89 -9.90
C ASP A 418 -15.00 39.38 -10.09
N SER A 419 -15.42 38.59 -9.09
CA SER A 419 -15.07 37.16 -9.01
C SER A 419 -16.25 36.20 -9.25
N LEU A 420 -17.51 36.66 -9.17
CA LEU A 420 -18.69 35.82 -9.36
C LEU A 420 -19.49 36.22 -10.62
N ASP A 421 -20.02 35.23 -11.33
CA ASP A 421 -21.00 35.49 -12.41
C ASP A 421 -22.34 36.00 -11.86
N ALA A 422 -23.17 36.59 -12.71
CA ALA A 422 -24.41 37.27 -12.31
C ALA A 422 -25.42 36.37 -11.57
N GLU A 423 -25.46 35.06 -11.85
CA GLU A 423 -26.37 34.14 -11.18
C GLU A 423 -25.83 33.70 -9.83
N THR A 424 -24.55 33.31 -9.79
CA THR A 424 -23.87 32.97 -8.54
C THR A 424 -23.86 34.14 -7.57
N LEU A 425 -23.60 35.36 -8.07
CA LEU A 425 -23.67 36.59 -7.28
C LEU A 425 -25.06 36.80 -6.67
N ARG A 426 -26.13 36.52 -7.42
CA ARG A 426 -27.51 36.64 -6.91
C ARG A 426 -27.80 35.64 -5.79
N ALA A 427 -27.42 34.37 -5.98
CA ALA A 427 -27.57 33.33 -4.97
C ALA A 427 -26.75 33.67 -3.71
N TRP A 428 -25.50 34.08 -3.90
CA TRP A 428 -24.60 34.52 -2.83
C TRP A 428 -25.17 35.70 -2.06
N CYS A 429 -25.67 36.75 -2.73
CA CYS A 429 -26.29 37.91 -2.08
C CYS A 429 -27.46 37.52 -1.17
N ALA A 430 -28.31 36.58 -1.60
CA ALA A 430 -29.42 36.08 -0.79
C ALA A 430 -28.93 35.27 0.43
N LEU A 431 -27.92 34.40 0.23
CA LEU A 431 -27.37 33.57 1.30
C LEU A 431 -26.55 34.38 2.30
N ARG A 432 -25.75 35.34 1.84
CA ARG A 432 -24.91 36.21 2.68
C ARG A 432 -25.71 36.93 3.75
N TRP A 433 -26.89 37.44 3.40
CA TRP A 433 -27.80 38.02 4.39
C TRP A 433 -28.19 37.01 5.48
N CYS A 434 -28.53 35.78 5.07
CA CYS A 434 -28.90 34.71 5.99
C CYS A 434 -27.73 34.34 6.91
N LEU A 435 -26.52 34.20 6.36
CA LEU A 435 -25.30 33.91 7.12
C LEU A 435 -24.98 35.03 8.13
N CYS A 436 -25.13 36.30 7.76
CA CYS A 436 -24.94 37.43 8.70
C CYS A 436 -25.88 37.33 9.91
N GLN A 437 -27.17 37.04 9.67
CA GLN A 437 -28.14 36.91 10.75
C GLN A 437 -27.90 35.66 11.58
N TYR A 438 -27.56 34.56 10.92
CA TYR A 438 -27.28 33.29 11.57
C TYR A 438 -26.06 33.35 12.47
N ALA A 439 -24.93 33.90 11.98
CA ALA A 439 -23.72 34.08 12.78
C ALA A 439 -23.97 34.90 14.06
N ARG A 440 -24.83 35.92 13.95
CA ARG A 440 -25.26 36.72 15.09
C ARG A 440 -26.11 35.95 16.10
N ARG A 441 -26.93 34.99 15.64
CA ARG A 441 -27.69 34.09 16.52
C ARG A 441 -26.78 33.07 17.22
N CYS A 442 -25.82 32.49 16.50
CA CYS A 442 -24.85 31.53 17.06
C CYS A 442 -24.04 32.14 18.22
N THR A 443 -23.67 33.42 18.10
CA THR A 443 -22.93 34.18 19.13
C THR A 443 -23.82 34.79 20.22
N GLY A 444 -25.04 34.28 20.41
CA GLY A 444 -25.90 34.61 21.55
C GLY A 444 -26.89 35.76 21.32
N GLY A 445 -27.03 36.27 20.10
CA GLY A 445 -28.09 37.21 19.76
C GLY A 445 -29.47 36.58 19.92
N ARG A 446 -30.48 37.33 20.40
CA ARG A 446 -31.86 36.86 20.61
C ARG A 446 -32.82 37.44 19.57
N SER A 447 -33.83 36.66 19.17
CA SER A 447 -34.90 37.13 18.27
C SER A 447 -35.73 38.23 18.94
N GLY A 448 -35.82 39.42 18.31
CA GLY A 448 -36.65 40.53 18.79
C GLY A 448 -38.05 40.58 18.15
N ARG A 449 -38.95 41.45 18.66
CA ARG A 449 -40.34 41.67 18.18
C ARG A 449 -40.48 42.13 16.71
N ALA A 450 -39.37 42.42 16.02
CA ALA A 450 -39.36 42.96 14.66
C ALA A 450 -38.37 42.22 13.74
N ASN A 451 -38.10 40.93 13.99
CA ASN A 451 -37.14 40.10 13.25
C ASN A 451 -35.68 40.59 13.23
N TYR A 452 -35.36 41.65 13.96
CA TYR A 452 -33.97 42.01 14.25
C TYR A 452 -33.44 41.15 15.40
N THR A 453 -32.31 40.50 15.17
CA THR A 453 -31.54 39.86 16.23
C THR A 453 -30.93 40.94 17.12
N ARG A 454 -31.19 40.92 18.44
CA ARG A 454 -30.60 41.85 19.42
C ARG A 454 -29.49 41.14 20.21
N GLY A 455 -28.33 41.78 20.36
CA GLY A 455 -27.14 41.13 20.92
C GLY A 455 -26.39 40.26 19.89
N GLY A 456 -25.40 39.50 20.34
CA GLY A 456 -24.51 38.71 19.49
C GLY A 456 -23.42 39.53 18.79
N LYS A 457 -22.35 38.86 18.34
CA LYS A 457 -21.29 39.47 17.52
C LYS A 457 -21.80 39.74 16.11
N ILE A 458 -21.33 40.82 15.49
CA ILE A 458 -21.67 41.17 14.10
C ILE A 458 -20.43 40.92 13.26
N PHE A 459 -20.50 39.93 12.38
CA PHE A 459 -19.45 39.63 11.43
C PHE A 459 -19.79 40.20 10.06
N HIS A 460 -18.78 40.74 9.38
CA HIS A 460 -18.80 40.89 7.94
C HIS A 460 -18.66 39.51 7.31
N ILE A 461 -19.70 39.05 6.61
CA ILE A 461 -19.61 37.84 5.80
C ILE A 461 -19.05 38.23 4.44
N LEU A 462 -17.87 37.70 4.10
CA LEU A 462 -17.07 38.14 2.96
C LEU A 462 -16.73 36.97 2.03
N LEU A 463 -16.36 37.31 0.80
CA LEU A 463 -15.83 36.37 -0.18
C LEU A 463 -14.30 36.41 -0.12
N GLY A 464 -13.69 35.24 -0.17
CA GLY A 464 -12.24 35.12 -0.25
C GLY A 464 -11.81 34.02 -1.18
N GLU A 465 -10.51 34.00 -1.44
CA GLU A 465 -9.80 32.97 -2.17
C GLU A 465 -8.68 32.47 -1.26
N SER A 466 -8.68 31.17 -0.99
CA SER A 466 -7.63 30.54 -0.19
C SER A 466 -7.22 29.21 -0.81
N THR A 467 -5.94 28.87 -0.71
CA THR A 467 -5.41 27.56 -1.11
C THR A 467 -5.50 26.52 0.00
N SER A 468 -5.69 26.95 1.26
CA SER A 468 -5.60 26.08 2.45
C SER A 468 -6.85 26.08 3.32
N ALA A 469 -7.75 27.06 3.18
CA ALA A 469 -8.94 27.17 4.02
C ALA A 469 -10.24 27.24 3.20
N ASP A 470 -11.26 26.49 3.65
CA ASP A 470 -12.62 26.57 3.11
C ASP A 470 -13.37 27.81 3.64
N ALA A 471 -13.07 28.22 4.86
CA ALA A 471 -13.50 29.47 5.49
C ALA A 471 -12.45 29.92 6.52
N TRP A 472 -12.43 31.21 6.85
CA TRP A 472 -11.57 31.74 7.92
C TRP A 472 -12.15 33.01 8.57
N THR A 473 -11.69 33.33 9.77
CA THR A 473 -12.16 34.46 10.57
C THR A 473 -11.05 35.01 11.46
N ASP A 474 -11.13 36.29 11.82
CA ASP A 474 -10.34 36.89 12.91
C ASP A 474 -11.01 36.70 14.30
N GLY A 475 -12.11 35.94 14.36
CA GLY A 475 -12.91 35.67 15.55
C GLY A 475 -13.72 36.86 16.08
N LYS A 476 -13.64 38.02 15.41
CA LYS A 476 -14.17 39.30 15.92
C LYS A 476 -14.97 40.10 14.90
N SER A 477 -14.46 40.28 13.68
CA SER A 477 -14.96 41.27 12.73
C SER A 477 -15.45 40.68 11.40
N TYR A 478 -14.89 39.56 10.91
CA TYR A 478 -15.32 38.97 9.64
C TYR A 478 -15.28 37.46 9.60
N ILE A 479 -16.09 36.85 8.73
CA ILE A 479 -15.96 35.45 8.31
C ILE A 479 -15.90 35.45 6.79
N ALA A 480 -14.81 34.92 6.23
CA ALA A 480 -14.61 34.80 4.80
C ALA A 480 -14.84 33.35 4.36
N TYR A 481 -15.44 33.18 3.19
CA TYR A 481 -15.67 31.87 2.58
C TYR A 481 -14.93 31.77 1.26
N ASN A 482 -14.33 30.60 1.03
CA ASN A 482 -13.62 30.33 -0.20
C ASN A 482 -14.57 30.31 -1.40
N ILE A 483 -14.18 31.03 -2.46
CA ILE A 483 -14.96 31.26 -3.68
C ILE A 483 -15.41 29.98 -4.37
N ASP A 484 -14.62 28.91 -4.30
CA ASP A 484 -14.93 27.65 -4.96
C ASP A 484 -16.13 26.94 -4.36
N ILE A 485 -16.44 27.19 -3.08
CA ILE A 485 -17.66 26.71 -2.42
C ILE A 485 -18.86 27.53 -2.91
N ILE A 486 -18.69 28.84 -3.03
CA ILE A 486 -19.75 29.77 -3.45
C ILE A 486 -20.18 29.51 -4.89
N ARG A 487 -19.23 29.23 -5.80
CA ARG A 487 -19.50 28.85 -7.20
C ARG A 487 -20.42 27.62 -7.33
N ARG A 488 -20.42 26.72 -6.33
CA ARG A 488 -21.30 25.54 -6.31
C ARG A 488 -22.76 25.88 -6.00
N LEU A 489 -23.07 27.09 -5.53
CA LEU A 489 -24.47 27.52 -5.30
C LEU A 489 -25.32 27.49 -6.58
N ARG A 490 -24.69 27.63 -7.76
CA ARG A 490 -25.36 27.53 -9.05
C ARG A 490 -25.81 26.10 -9.38
N THR A 491 -25.00 25.10 -9.05
CA THR A 491 -25.24 23.69 -9.41
C THR A 491 -25.95 22.92 -8.29
N ASP A 492 -25.58 23.18 -7.03
CA ASP A 492 -26.13 22.50 -5.85
C ASP A 492 -26.46 23.50 -4.71
N PRO A 493 -27.47 24.36 -4.89
CA PRO A 493 -27.75 25.48 -3.98
C PRO A 493 -27.98 25.05 -2.53
N LEU A 494 -28.75 23.99 -2.29
CA LEU A 494 -29.12 23.58 -0.94
C LEU A 494 -27.96 22.90 -0.20
N ARG A 495 -27.23 22.00 -0.88
CA ARG A 495 -26.06 21.33 -0.30
C ARG A 495 -24.96 22.33 0.02
N SER A 496 -24.67 23.25 -0.92
CA SER A 496 -23.68 24.31 -0.71
C SER A 496 -24.10 25.27 0.40
N ALA A 497 -25.36 25.70 0.45
CA ALA A 497 -25.84 26.55 1.55
C ALA A 497 -25.74 25.85 2.90
N SER A 498 -26.14 24.58 3.00
CA SER A 498 -26.01 23.79 4.23
C SER A 498 -24.55 23.69 4.67
N TYR A 499 -23.62 23.47 3.74
CA TYR A 499 -22.19 23.41 4.05
C TYR A 499 -21.67 24.76 4.57
N LEU A 500 -22.08 25.87 3.95
CA LEU A 500 -21.71 27.22 4.38
C LEU A 500 -22.25 27.58 5.78
N PHE A 501 -23.44 27.10 6.16
CA PHE A 501 -23.95 27.24 7.53
C PHE A 501 -23.09 26.45 8.53
N THR A 502 -22.69 25.22 8.19
CA THR A 502 -21.78 24.43 9.04
C THR A 502 -20.41 25.08 9.15
N LEU A 503 -19.87 25.65 8.08
CA LEU A 503 -18.64 26.45 8.14
C LEU A 503 -18.83 27.70 9.01
N THR A 504 -20.00 28.36 8.98
CA THR A 504 -20.29 29.46 9.92
C THR A 504 -20.18 29.00 11.37
N GLU A 505 -20.72 27.82 11.69
CA GLU A 505 -20.65 27.24 13.04
C GLU A 505 -19.21 26.90 13.43
N HIS A 506 -18.42 26.37 12.49
CA HIS A 506 -16.99 26.08 12.65
C HIS A 506 -16.20 27.35 12.97
N GLU A 507 -16.31 28.39 12.13
CA GLU A 507 -15.59 29.65 12.32
C GLU A 507 -15.98 30.35 13.63
N ILE A 508 -17.23 30.22 14.07
CA ILE A 508 -17.68 30.79 15.35
C ILE A 508 -17.19 29.99 16.56
N ALA A 509 -16.89 28.70 16.40
CA ALA A 509 -16.35 27.87 17.47
C ALA A 509 -14.88 28.19 17.80
N HIS A 510 -14.18 28.90 16.91
CA HIS A 510 -12.83 29.43 17.18
C HIS A 510 -12.85 30.58 18.18
N GLU A 511 -11.88 30.57 19.09
CA GLU A 511 -11.66 31.63 20.08
C GLU A 511 -10.50 32.54 19.66
N GLY A 512 -10.54 33.09 18.45
CA GLY A 512 -9.45 33.91 17.92
C GLY A 512 -9.41 33.89 16.40
N ASP A 513 -8.24 34.20 15.84
CA ASP A 513 -7.97 34.01 14.41
C ASP A 513 -7.94 32.52 14.06
N SER A 514 -8.79 32.09 13.13
CA SER A 514 -8.89 30.66 12.77
C SER A 514 -7.73 30.17 11.93
N LEU A 515 -6.93 31.06 11.32
CA LEU A 515 -5.73 30.67 10.56
C LEU A 515 -4.56 30.27 11.48
N ASP A 516 -4.54 30.79 12.70
CA ASP A 516 -3.46 30.55 13.69
C ASP A 516 -3.85 29.54 14.79
N CYS A 517 -5.06 28.94 14.72
CA CYS A 517 -5.60 28.09 15.79
C CYS A 517 -5.91 26.65 15.34
N GLY A 518 -5.44 25.65 16.08
CA GLY A 518 -5.78 24.25 15.88
C GLY A 518 -7.12 23.82 16.49
N HIS A 519 -7.52 22.57 16.25
CA HIS A 519 -8.76 21.98 16.81
C HIS A 519 -8.47 21.10 18.03
N ASP A 520 -8.61 21.68 19.22
CA ASP A 520 -8.54 20.94 20.48
C ASP A 520 -9.91 20.37 20.91
N GLU A 521 -9.93 19.61 22.01
CA GLU A 521 -11.17 19.03 22.54
C GLU A 521 -12.22 20.11 22.88
N ALA A 522 -11.77 21.26 23.40
CA ALA A 522 -12.64 22.38 23.73
C ALA A 522 -13.30 22.98 22.47
N PHE A 523 -12.56 23.10 21.37
CA PHE A 523 -13.10 23.48 20.07
C PHE A 523 -14.18 22.51 19.60
N TYR A 524 -13.90 21.20 19.60
CA TYR A 524 -14.87 20.21 19.15
C TYR A 524 -16.15 20.22 20.00
N GLN A 525 -16.02 20.41 21.32
CA GLN A 525 -17.17 20.55 22.21
C GLN A 525 -17.99 21.81 21.87
N ARG A 526 -17.36 22.97 21.68
CA ARG A 526 -18.05 24.22 21.28
C ARG A 526 -18.77 24.06 19.93
N PHE A 527 -18.09 23.50 18.94
CA PHE A 527 -18.64 23.27 17.61
C PHE A 527 -19.84 22.32 17.65
N HIS A 528 -19.72 21.22 18.38
CA HIS A 528 -20.82 20.27 18.62
C HIS A 528 -22.02 20.95 19.29
N ASP A 529 -21.79 21.71 20.36
CA ASP A 529 -22.85 22.38 21.11
C ASP A 529 -23.55 23.47 20.29
N ILE A 530 -22.81 24.23 19.47
CA ILE A 530 -23.38 25.18 18.51
C ILE A 530 -24.24 24.42 17.48
N SER A 531 -23.70 23.36 16.88
CA SER A 531 -24.35 22.59 15.81
C SER A 531 -25.69 22.00 16.24
N ILE A 532 -25.79 21.50 17.48
CA ILE A 532 -27.02 20.97 18.05
C ILE A 532 -27.98 22.10 18.41
N ARG A 533 -27.52 23.09 19.17
CA ARG A 533 -28.35 24.18 19.68
C ARG A 533 -28.97 25.02 18.55
N MET A 534 -28.26 25.15 17.43
CA MET A 534 -28.65 26.02 16.32
C MET A 534 -29.33 25.27 15.16
N ALA A 535 -29.54 23.96 15.27
CA ALA A 535 -30.09 23.14 14.18
C ALA A 535 -31.44 23.64 13.63
N GLU A 536 -32.36 24.08 14.51
CA GLU A 536 -33.66 24.64 14.10
C GLU A 536 -33.51 25.97 13.36
N GLU A 537 -32.64 26.86 13.87
CA GLU A 537 -32.36 28.16 13.26
C GLU A 537 -31.64 28.00 11.91
N ARG A 538 -30.72 27.04 11.80
CA ARG A 538 -30.06 26.69 10.53
C ARG A 538 -31.09 26.31 9.48
N GLN A 539 -32.03 25.44 9.83
CA GLN A 539 -33.09 25.01 8.93
C GLN A 539 -34.00 26.19 8.53
N ARG A 540 -34.32 27.08 9.47
CA ARG A 540 -35.07 28.31 9.20
C ARG A 540 -34.35 29.18 8.17
N TYR A 541 -33.07 29.51 8.39
CA TYR A 541 -32.32 30.38 7.48
C TYR A 541 -32.02 29.73 6.13
N MET A 542 -31.88 28.40 6.04
CA MET A 542 -31.85 27.68 4.77
C MET A 542 -33.12 27.89 3.95
N HIS A 543 -34.29 27.85 4.60
CA HIS A 543 -35.56 28.11 3.92
C HIS A 543 -35.69 29.58 3.50
N VAL A 544 -35.29 30.53 4.36
CA VAL A 544 -35.26 31.96 4.00
C VAL A 544 -34.35 32.22 2.79
N PHE A 545 -33.18 31.58 2.74
CA PHE A 545 -32.28 31.64 1.59
C PHE A 545 -32.98 31.19 0.29
N LEU A 546 -33.59 30.00 0.28
CA LEU A 546 -34.27 29.47 -0.91
C LEU A 546 -35.38 30.42 -1.38
N MET A 547 -36.18 30.93 -0.44
CA MET A 547 -37.26 31.87 -0.75
C MET A 547 -36.72 33.19 -1.30
N LYS A 548 -35.69 33.77 -0.66
CA LYS A 548 -35.09 35.04 -1.09
C LYS A 548 -34.40 34.92 -2.45
N TYR A 549 -33.71 33.81 -2.71
CA TYR A 549 -33.06 33.55 -3.98
C TYR A 549 -34.07 33.38 -5.12
N THR A 550 -35.09 32.54 -4.93
CA THR A 550 -36.11 32.27 -5.96
C THR A 550 -37.01 33.48 -6.22
N THR A 551 -37.43 34.22 -5.19
CA THR A 551 -38.21 35.46 -5.34
C THR A 551 -37.43 36.54 -6.09
N SER A 552 -36.11 36.62 -5.87
CA SER A 552 -35.24 37.50 -6.65
C SER A 552 -35.22 37.11 -8.13
N MET A 553 -35.21 35.81 -8.45
CA MET A 553 -35.28 35.32 -9.84
C MET A 553 -36.62 35.66 -10.50
N GLU A 554 -37.74 35.49 -9.80
CA GLU A 554 -39.09 35.87 -10.28
C GLU A 554 -39.15 37.37 -10.61
N SER A 555 -38.62 38.21 -9.71
CA SER A 555 -38.60 39.66 -9.89
C SER A 555 -37.78 40.11 -11.11
N ALA A 556 -36.85 39.27 -11.58
CA ALA A 556 -36.05 39.51 -12.79
C ALA A 556 -36.64 38.84 -14.05
N GLY A 557 -37.85 38.29 -13.98
CA GLY A 557 -38.53 37.64 -15.10
C GLY A 557 -37.95 36.28 -15.51
N LYS A 558 -37.13 35.64 -14.67
CA LYS A 558 -36.60 34.29 -14.94
C LYS A 558 -37.69 33.24 -14.73
N LYS A 559 -37.73 32.22 -15.59
CA LYS A 559 -38.67 31.08 -15.47
C LYS A 559 -38.37 30.25 -14.22
N ALA A 560 -39.42 29.72 -13.60
CA ALA A 560 -39.33 28.84 -12.43
C ALA A 560 -38.81 27.43 -12.81
N ALA A 561 -37.51 27.33 -13.09
CA ALA A 561 -36.84 26.10 -13.50
C ALA A 561 -35.48 25.92 -12.80
N GLY A 562 -35.06 24.66 -12.64
CA GLY A 562 -33.77 24.31 -12.02
C GLY A 562 -33.87 23.81 -10.58
N LYS A 563 -32.74 23.39 -10.02
CA LYS A 563 -32.67 22.67 -8.74
C LYS A 563 -33.20 23.51 -7.56
N ALA A 564 -32.89 24.81 -7.49
CA ALA A 564 -33.40 25.70 -6.44
C ALA A 564 -34.94 25.76 -6.37
N TRP A 565 -35.61 25.75 -7.53
CA TRP A 565 -37.07 25.72 -7.62
C TRP A 565 -37.64 24.39 -7.18
N GLN A 566 -37.05 23.28 -7.65
CA GLN A 566 -37.44 21.93 -7.23
C GLN A 566 -37.39 21.78 -5.71
N GLU A 567 -36.30 22.23 -5.08
CA GLU A 567 -36.14 22.18 -3.63
C GLU A 567 -37.17 23.05 -2.90
N ARG A 568 -37.40 24.29 -3.37
CA ARG A 568 -38.47 25.16 -2.82
C ARG A 568 -39.84 24.48 -2.88
N PHE A 569 -40.22 23.93 -4.04
CA PHE A 569 -41.50 23.23 -4.21
C PHE A 569 -41.65 22.02 -3.29
N ILE A 570 -40.57 21.27 -3.03
CA ILE A 570 -40.60 20.14 -2.09
C ILE A 570 -40.90 20.65 -0.68
N VAL A 571 -40.23 21.72 -0.24
CA VAL A 571 -40.45 22.30 1.10
C VAL A 571 -41.88 22.84 1.23
N ASP A 572 -42.38 23.56 0.24
CA ASP A 572 -43.74 24.12 0.23
C ASP A 572 -44.80 23.00 0.22
N ARG A 573 -44.54 21.90 -0.49
CA ARG A 573 -45.42 20.71 -0.51
C ARG A 573 -45.47 20.02 0.85
N VAL A 574 -44.35 19.92 1.56
CA VAL A 574 -44.31 19.37 2.92
C VAL A 574 -45.06 20.30 3.89
N GLY A 575 -44.88 21.61 3.78
CA GLY A 575 -45.61 22.61 4.58
C GLY A 575 -47.12 22.52 4.39
N SER A 576 -47.59 22.58 3.15
CA SER A 576 -49.02 22.47 2.82
C SER A 576 -49.62 21.10 3.18
N GLY A 577 -48.83 20.02 3.10
CA GLY A 577 -49.24 18.69 3.56
C GLY A 577 -49.47 18.60 5.06
N ARG A 578 -48.70 19.34 5.88
CA ARG A 578 -48.89 19.43 7.34
C ARG A 578 -50.15 20.20 7.70
N GLU A 579 -50.39 21.33 7.05
CA GLU A 579 -51.60 22.14 7.26
C GLU A 579 -52.87 21.36 6.94
N LYS A 580 -52.87 20.61 5.82
CA LYS A 580 -53.98 19.73 5.44
C LYS A 580 -54.26 18.62 6.48
N ARG A 581 -53.29 18.31 7.33
CA ARG A 581 -53.41 17.34 8.44
C ARG A 581 -53.63 18.00 9.80
N GLY A 582 -53.93 19.30 9.83
CA GLY A 582 -54.16 20.06 11.08
C GLY A 582 -52.89 20.35 11.89
N LEU A 583 -51.70 20.12 11.32
CA LEU A 583 -50.42 20.40 11.95
C LEU A 583 -49.91 21.77 11.48
N PRO A 584 -49.29 22.57 12.37
CA PRO A 584 -48.66 23.83 11.97
C PRO A 584 -47.52 23.57 10.97
N ARG A 585 -47.32 24.52 10.05
CA ARG A 585 -46.13 24.54 9.19
C ARG A 585 -44.87 24.53 10.05
N LEU A 586 -43.82 23.89 9.54
CA LEU A 586 -42.50 23.93 10.18
C LEU A 586 -41.93 25.35 10.25
N ILE A 587 -42.27 26.20 9.28
CA ILE A 587 -41.86 27.60 9.22
C ILE A 587 -43.08 28.43 8.81
N ASP A 588 -43.38 29.47 9.59
CA ASP A 588 -44.48 30.40 9.34
C ASP A 588 -44.07 31.44 8.30
N GLU A 589 -44.66 31.39 7.10
CA GLU A 589 -44.38 32.33 5.99
C GLU A 589 -44.62 33.79 6.37
N THR A 590 -45.58 34.06 7.27
CA THR A 590 -45.88 35.42 7.73
C THR A 590 -44.77 35.98 8.62
N GLN A 591 -44.05 35.10 9.33
CA GLN A 591 -42.91 35.47 10.17
C GLN A 591 -41.64 35.71 9.37
N ILE A 592 -41.44 35.03 8.24
CA ILE A 592 -40.22 35.20 7.41
C ILE A 592 -40.38 36.19 6.25
N SER A 593 -41.60 36.66 5.95
CA SER A 593 -41.85 37.63 4.86
C SER A 593 -41.00 38.90 4.95
N LYS A 594 -40.76 39.41 6.18
CA LYS A 594 -39.87 40.56 6.41
C LYS A 594 -38.40 40.21 6.12
N ASP A 595 -37.98 39.00 6.44
CA ASP A 595 -36.61 38.50 6.28
C ASP A 595 -36.28 38.32 4.78
N ILE A 596 -37.25 37.79 4.02
CA ILE A 596 -37.17 37.65 2.55
C ILE A 596 -36.96 39.02 1.89
N ASN A 597 -37.68 40.05 2.35
CA ASN A 597 -37.64 41.40 1.78
C ASN A 597 -36.54 42.30 2.37
N ALA A 598 -35.77 41.84 3.34
CA ALA A 598 -34.74 42.64 3.98
C ALA A 598 -33.63 43.05 3.01
N ALA A 599 -33.15 44.29 3.17
CA ALA A 599 -32.03 44.82 2.40
C ALA A 599 -30.74 44.05 2.72
N ILE A 600 -29.98 43.74 1.69
CA ILE A 600 -28.71 43.03 1.79
C ILE A 600 -27.61 44.08 2.06
N PRO A 601 -26.79 43.94 3.12
CA PRO A 601 -25.72 44.88 3.39
C PRO A 601 -24.76 45.01 2.20
N ALA A 602 -24.34 46.23 1.89
CA ALA A 602 -23.31 46.46 0.87
C ALA A 602 -21.98 45.81 1.29
N GLU A 603 -21.21 45.37 0.31
CA GLU A 603 -19.86 44.86 0.53
C GLU A 603 -18.93 45.98 1.04
N PRO A 604 -18.20 45.80 2.16
CA PRO A 604 -17.37 46.84 2.74
C PRO A 604 -15.99 46.91 2.04
N SER A 605 -15.91 47.55 0.87
CA SER A 605 -14.70 47.54 0.03
C SER A 605 -13.44 48.12 0.70
N SER A 606 -13.57 49.12 1.59
CA SER A 606 -12.43 49.67 2.34
C SER A 606 -11.92 48.69 3.41
N PHE A 607 -12.82 47.95 4.05
CA PHE A 607 -12.49 46.92 5.02
C PHE A 607 -11.76 45.74 4.36
N ILE A 608 -12.23 45.29 3.18
CA ILE A 608 -11.56 44.25 2.38
C ILE A 608 -10.10 44.65 2.08
N ARG A 609 -9.87 45.89 1.65
CA ARG A 609 -8.51 46.40 1.39
C ARG A 609 -7.64 46.39 2.65
N LEU A 610 -8.19 46.80 3.78
CA LEU A 610 -7.47 46.82 5.06
C LEU A 610 -7.07 45.41 5.49
N VAL A 611 -7.99 44.45 5.47
CA VAL A 611 -7.71 43.06 5.85
C VAL A 611 -6.70 42.43 4.90
N ASN A 612 -6.80 42.67 3.58
CA ASN A 612 -5.79 42.18 2.64
C ASN A 612 -4.40 42.77 2.88
N LEU A 613 -4.30 44.04 3.30
CA LEU A 613 -3.01 44.63 3.69
C LEU A 613 -2.45 43.96 4.94
N GLN A 614 -3.29 43.62 5.91
CA GLN A 614 -2.89 42.90 7.12
C GLN A 614 -2.44 41.47 6.80
N LEU A 615 -3.21 40.72 6.01
CA LEU A 615 -2.84 39.37 5.54
C LEU A 615 -1.49 39.37 4.79
N ARG A 616 -1.22 40.42 4.00
CA ARG A 616 0.08 40.59 3.30
C ARG A 616 1.24 40.98 4.21
N GLN A 617 0.98 41.62 5.35
CA GLN A 617 2.02 41.95 6.34
C GLN A 617 2.39 40.75 7.21
N HIS A 618 1.46 39.82 7.40
CA HIS A 618 1.68 38.58 8.14
C HIS A 618 2.20 37.43 7.27
N GLY A 619 2.01 37.46 5.94
CA GLY A 619 2.52 36.46 5.01
C GLY A 619 3.76 36.91 4.22
N ASP A 620 4.71 36.01 3.99
CA ASP A 620 5.80 36.20 3.03
C ASP A 620 5.22 36.33 1.61
N PHE A 621 5.10 37.56 1.11
CA PHE A 621 4.60 37.81 -0.24
C PHE A 621 5.61 37.31 -1.28
N LYS A 622 5.40 36.09 -1.77
CA LYS A 622 6.13 35.52 -2.91
C LYS A 622 5.30 35.65 -4.20
N PRO A 623 5.91 36.01 -5.34
CA PRO A 623 5.24 35.97 -6.65
C PRO A 623 4.73 34.56 -6.95
N GLU A 624 3.79 34.44 -7.89
CA GLU A 624 3.27 33.12 -8.25
C GLU A 624 4.36 32.35 -8.99
N PRO A 625 4.64 31.09 -8.59
CA PRO A 625 5.59 30.29 -9.33
C PRO A 625 5.05 30.02 -10.74
N ASP A 626 5.94 29.98 -11.73
CA ASP A 626 5.61 29.39 -13.02
C ASP A 626 5.59 27.86 -12.84
N TRP A 627 4.38 27.31 -12.72
CA TRP A 627 4.21 25.88 -12.48
C TRP A 627 4.78 25.00 -13.60
N ASN A 628 4.91 25.50 -14.84
CA ASN A 628 5.56 24.72 -15.90
C ASN A 628 7.05 24.57 -15.62
N GLU A 629 7.72 25.66 -15.24
CA GLU A 629 9.15 25.65 -14.89
C GLU A 629 9.41 24.78 -13.67
N VAL A 630 8.62 24.94 -12.61
CA VAL A 630 8.73 24.15 -11.36
C VAL A 630 8.50 22.65 -11.62
N MET A 631 7.53 22.29 -12.46
CA MET A 631 7.31 20.88 -12.81
C MET A 631 8.46 20.30 -13.60
N LEU A 632 9.00 21.02 -14.60
CA LEU A 632 10.18 20.58 -15.34
C LEU A 632 11.39 20.40 -14.41
N GLU A 633 11.64 21.37 -13.52
CA GLU A 633 12.70 21.28 -12.51
C GLU A 633 12.49 20.06 -11.61
N GLY A 634 11.25 19.80 -11.18
CA GLY A 634 10.93 18.64 -10.35
C GLY A 634 11.08 17.30 -11.08
N ILE A 635 10.79 17.22 -12.39
CA ILE A 635 11.03 16.02 -13.21
C ILE A 635 12.53 15.80 -13.36
N VAL A 636 13.29 16.85 -13.72
CA VAL A 636 14.74 16.77 -13.88
C VAL A 636 15.39 16.38 -12.56
N SER A 637 14.96 16.99 -11.45
CA SER A 637 15.46 16.68 -10.12
C SER A 637 15.20 15.23 -9.74
N GLU A 638 14.01 14.69 -10.01
CA GLU A 638 13.71 13.29 -9.75
C GLU A 638 14.61 12.37 -10.59
N VAL A 639 14.74 12.62 -11.90
CA VAL A 639 15.62 11.85 -12.79
C VAL A 639 17.08 11.89 -12.32
N SER A 640 17.59 13.06 -11.94
CA SER A 640 18.95 13.20 -11.41
C SER A 640 19.13 12.46 -10.09
N GLN A 641 18.14 12.48 -9.20
CA GLN A 641 18.20 11.71 -7.94
C GLN A 641 18.19 10.21 -8.19
N SER A 642 17.42 9.73 -9.17
CA SER A 642 17.40 8.31 -9.55
C SER A 642 18.73 7.88 -10.17
N GLN A 643 19.31 8.71 -11.05
CA GLN A 643 20.63 8.47 -11.64
C GLN A 643 21.73 8.46 -10.57
N GLN A 644 21.75 9.44 -9.67
CA GLN A 644 22.74 9.51 -8.60
C GLN A 644 22.63 8.32 -7.65
N LYS A 645 21.41 7.85 -7.30
CA LYS A 645 21.25 6.63 -6.50
C LYS A 645 21.74 5.38 -7.22
N PHE A 646 21.57 5.33 -8.55
CA PHE A 646 22.11 4.24 -9.36
C PHE A 646 23.64 4.28 -9.38
N GLU A 647 24.24 5.47 -9.49
CA GLU A 647 25.69 5.68 -9.41
C GLU A 647 26.23 5.37 -8.01
N ASP A 648 25.67 5.93 -6.94
CA ASP A 648 26.02 5.65 -5.54
C ASP A 648 25.79 4.16 -5.19
N GLY A 649 24.74 3.56 -5.74
CA GLY A 649 24.43 2.14 -5.60
C GLY A 649 25.46 1.27 -6.32
N CYS A 650 25.88 1.65 -7.53
CA CYS A 650 26.97 1.01 -8.26
C CYS A 650 28.31 1.23 -7.54
N GLU A 651 28.60 2.41 -7.00
CA GLU A 651 29.80 2.69 -6.21
C GLU A 651 29.82 1.91 -4.89
N TRP A 652 28.68 1.79 -4.21
CA TRP A 652 28.53 0.93 -3.03
C TRP A 652 28.67 -0.54 -3.40
N LEU A 653 28.10 -0.96 -4.53
CA LEU A 653 28.24 -2.32 -5.03
C LEU A 653 29.69 -2.58 -5.44
N ASP A 654 30.39 -1.63 -6.04
CA ASP A 654 31.81 -1.66 -6.38
C ASP A 654 32.70 -1.70 -5.11
N TRP A 655 32.34 -0.93 -4.08
CA TRP A 655 32.97 -0.99 -2.77
C TRP A 655 32.72 -2.35 -2.08
N ALA A 656 31.50 -2.87 -2.14
CA ALA A 656 31.09 -4.13 -1.53
C ALA A 656 31.59 -5.37 -2.30
N LEU A 657 31.75 -5.26 -3.62
CA LEU A 657 32.32 -6.27 -4.53
C LEU A 657 33.84 -6.11 -4.70
N GLY A 658 34.46 -5.14 -4.02
CA GLY A 658 35.91 -5.02 -3.89
C GLY A 658 36.66 -4.48 -5.11
N THR A 659 36.04 -3.63 -5.94
CA THR A 659 36.67 -2.96 -7.09
C THR A 659 37.24 -1.57 -6.77
N SER A 660 36.98 -1.01 -5.58
CA SER A 660 37.56 0.27 -5.15
C SER A 660 39.03 0.12 -4.69
N GLU A 661 39.90 1.04 -5.12
CA GLU A 661 41.37 1.01 -4.91
C GLU A 661 41.85 1.12 -3.44
N GLU A 662 40.96 1.29 -2.46
CA GLU A 662 41.33 1.40 -1.05
C GLU A 662 41.23 0.05 -0.31
N LYS A 663 42.25 -0.80 -0.51
CA LYS A 663 42.42 -2.06 0.24
C LYS A 663 42.89 -1.81 1.69
N GLY A 664 42.08 -2.28 2.63
CA GLY A 664 42.48 -2.58 4.01
C GLY A 664 42.22 -4.06 4.36
N SER A 665 43.26 -4.89 4.18
CA SER A 665 43.48 -6.28 4.65
C SER A 665 42.28 -7.25 4.78
N ILE A 666 42.01 -7.99 3.71
CA ILE A 666 41.50 -9.38 3.77
C ILE A 666 42.59 -10.24 3.10
N ASP A 667 42.88 -11.42 3.67
CA ASP A 667 43.98 -12.30 3.26
C ASP A 667 43.87 -12.67 1.76
N ASP A 668 44.76 -12.09 0.95
CA ASP A 668 44.75 -12.10 -0.52
C ASP A 668 44.85 -13.50 -1.15
N ARG A 669 45.12 -14.55 -0.36
CA ARG A 669 45.37 -15.90 -0.89
C ARG A 669 44.09 -16.72 -1.09
N GLU A 670 43.16 -16.71 -0.14
CA GLU A 670 41.90 -17.48 -0.25
C GLU A 670 40.95 -16.86 -1.30
N TYR A 671 40.98 -15.54 -1.46
CA TYR A 671 40.17 -14.84 -2.46
C TYR A 671 40.66 -15.09 -3.89
N GLN A 672 41.99 -15.16 -4.10
CA GLN A 672 42.51 -15.50 -5.42
C GLN A 672 42.37 -16.97 -5.77
N GLU A 673 42.50 -17.88 -4.79
CA GLU A 673 42.21 -19.29 -5.03
C GLU A 673 40.74 -19.51 -5.45
N PHE A 674 39.79 -18.75 -4.89
CA PHE A 674 38.38 -18.81 -5.29
C PHE A 674 38.12 -18.24 -6.70
N LEU A 675 38.68 -17.08 -7.04
CA LEU A 675 38.53 -16.48 -8.37
C LEU A 675 39.20 -17.32 -9.47
N ASP A 676 40.37 -17.89 -9.18
CA ASP A 676 41.05 -18.83 -10.08
C ASP A 676 40.21 -20.09 -10.29
N GLN A 677 39.55 -20.61 -9.24
CA GLN A 677 38.65 -21.77 -9.35
C GLN A 677 37.42 -21.48 -10.21
N VAL A 678 36.77 -20.32 -10.01
CA VAL A 678 35.57 -19.89 -10.76
C VAL A 678 35.92 -19.63 -12.23
N ASN A 679 37.04 -18.98 -12.51
CA ASN A 679 37.51 -18.75 -13.88
C ASN A 679 37.94 -20.07 -14.54
N HIS A 680 38.56 -20.99 -13.79
CA HIS A 680 38.92 -22.31 -14.29
C HIS A 680 37.67 -23.12 -14.68
N ASP A 681 36.64 -23.13 -13.83
CA ASP A 681 35.39 -23.85 -14.09
C ASP A 681 34.63 -23.26 -15.29
N ALA A 682 34.62 -21.92 -15.43
CA ALA A 682 34.02 -21.24 -16.58
C ALA A 682 34.75 -21.57 -17.90
N HIS A 683 36.08 -21.53 -17.91
CA HIS A 683 36.88 -21.90 -19.09
C HIS A 683 36.74 -23.38 -19.46
N MET A 684 36.62 -24.29 -18.48
CA MET A 684 36.40 -25.71 -18.74
C MET A 684 35.02 -25.96 -19.37
N GLN A 685 33.97 -25.26 -18.94
CA GLN A 685 32.64 -25.37 -19.56
C GLN A 685 32.61 -24.82 -20.98
N GLU A 686 33.26 -23.68 -21.22
CA GLU A 686 33.40 -23.12 -22.57
C GLU A 686 34.11 -24.10 -23.51
N GLN A 687 35.19 -24.73 -23.05
CA GLN A 687 35.94 -25.71 -23.83
C GLN A 687 35.09 -26.94 -24.19
N ILE A 688 34.31 -27.46 -23.23
CA ILE A 688 33.40 -28.60 -23.43
C ILE A 688 32.34 -28.25 -24.47
N GLU A 689 31.76 -27.04 -24.39
CA GLU A 689 30.71 -26.62 -25.31
C GLU A 689 31.26 -26.33 -26.72
N ARG A 690 32.47 -25.77 -26.82
CA ARG A 690 33.18 -25.64 -28.10
C ARG A 690 33.41 -27.00 -28.74
N GLU A 691 33.90 -27.98 -27.99
CA GLU A 691 34.11 -29.34 -28.50
C GLU A 691 32.80 -29.99 -28.95
N ARG A 692 31.71 -29.79 -28.20
CA ARG A 692 30.36 -30.23 -28.58
C ARG A 692 29.92 -29.59 -29.90
N MET A 693 30.01 -28.27 -30.04
CA MET A 693 29.60 -27.55 -31.26
C MET A 693 30.45 -27.97 -32.47
N LEU A 694 31.77 -28.10 -32.31
CA LEU A 694 32.66 -28.61 -33.36
C LEU A 694 32.26 -30.02 -33.81
N SER A 695 31.88 -30.89 -32.85
CA SER A 695 31.42 -32.24 -33.13
C SER A 695 30.07 -32.27 -33.85
N ILE A 696 29.09 -31.44 -33.44
CA ILE A 696 27.75 -31.39 -34.04
C ILE A 696 27.79 -30.81 -35.46
N LEU A 697 28.63 -29.81 -35.68
CA LEU A 697 28.76 -29.10 -36.96
C LEU A 697 29.74 -29.76 -37.93
N GLY A 698 30.62 -30.65 -37.44
CA GLY A 698 31.60 -31.36 -38.24
C GLY A 698 32.70 -30.45 -38.83
N ILE A 699 33.06 -29.38 -38.11
CA ILE A 699 34.01 -28.36 -38.54
C ILE A 699 35.31 -28.40 -37.72
N GLY A 700 36.41 -27.90 -38.28
CA GLY A 700 37.67 -27.72 -37.54
C GLY A 700 37.59 -26.53 -36.58
N SER A 701 38.38 -26.55 -35.50
CA SER A 701 38.40 -25.50 -34.47
C SER A 701 38.66 -24.10 -35.01
N GLU A 702 39.39 -23.98 -36.12
CA GLU A 702 39.73 -22.70 -36.75
C GLU A 702 38.53 -22.02 -37.42
N ALA A 703 37.46 -22.76 -37.72
CA ALA A 703 36.24 -22.21 -38.31
C ALA A 703 35.29 -21.60 -37.26
N LEU A 704 35.37 -22.05 -36.00
CA LEU A 704 34.52 -21.59 -34.91
C LEU A 704 35.24 -20.47 -34.13
N THR A 705 35.31 -19.28 -34.74
CA THR A 705 35.91 -18.10 -34.09
C THR A 705 35.11 -17.71 -32.84
N GLU A 706 35.72 -16.96 -31.94
CA GLU A 706 35.11 -16.57 -30.66
C GLU A 706 33.74 -15.88 -30.83
N HIS A 707 33.65 -14.94 -31.77
CA HIS A 707 32.40 -14.26 -32.12
C HIS A 707 31.30 -15.23 -32.58
N ILE A 708 31.64 -16.20 -33.42
CA ILE A 708 30.67 -17.15 -33.97
C ILE A 708 30.22 -18.14 -32.89
N PHE A 709 31.15 -18.57 -32.02
CA PHE A 709 30.83 -19.40 -30.88
C PHE A 709 29.78 -18.75 -29.98
N TYR A 710 30.01 -17.50 -29.55
CA TYR A 710 29.07 -16.82 -28.67
C TYR A 710 27.73 -16.52 -29.35
N PHE A 711 27.73 -16.11 -30.62
CA PHE A 711 26.49 -15.93 -31.37
C PHE A 711 25.66 -17.22 -31.36
N LEU A 712 26.26 -18.36 -31.70
CA LEU A 712 25.55 -19.62 -31.75
C LEU A 712 25.14 -20.13 -30.36
N TYR A 713 25.96 -19.89 -29.34
CA TYR A 713 25.66 -20.26 -27.96
C TYR A 713 24.41 -19.55 -27.42
N TYR A 714 24.20 -18.28 -27.79
CA TYR A 714 23.07 -17.49 -27.29
C TYR A 714 21.84 -17.50 -28.21
N GLU A 715 22.02 -17.61 -29.53
CA GLU A 715 20.95 -17.44 -30.52
C GLU A 715 20.38 -18.77 -31.05
N THR A 716 20.81 -19.92 -30.51
CA THR A 716 20.28 -21.23 -30.94
C THR A 716 19.71 -22.01 -29.77
N SER A 717 18.55 -22.62 -29.97
CA SER A 717 17.82 -23.30 -28.90
C SER A 717 18.05 -24.81 -28.81
N ASP A 718 18.52 -25.44 -29.90
CA ASP A 718 18.77 -26.88 -29.98
C ASP A 718 19.77 -27.24 -31.10
N ASP A 719 20.16 -28.52 -31.18
CA ASP A 719 21.16 -29.02 -32.13
C ASP A 719 20.74 -28.87 -33.61
N ASP A 720 19.44 -28.89 -33.91
CA ASP A 720 18.94 -28.76 -35.28
C ASP A 720 18.92 -27.28 -35.71
N ASP A 721 18.55 -26.37 -34.80
CA ASP A 721 18.67 -24.93 -35.00
C ASP A 721 20.14 -24.47 -35.05
N LEU A 722 21.03 -25.08 -34.27
CA LEU A 722 22.48 -24.87 -34.35
C LEU A 722 23.03 -25.22 -35.75
N ARG A 723 22.64 -26.37 -36.31
CA ARG A 723 23.01 -26.75 -37.68
C ARG A 723 22.42 -25.81 -38.73
N ALA A 724 21.15 -25.41 -38.56
CA ALA A 724 20.49 -24.49 -39.48
C ALA A 724 21.15 -23.11 -39.46
N ALA A 725 21.40 -22.56 -38.27
CA ALA A 725 22.11 -21.30 -38.08
C ALA A 725 23.52 -21.35 -38.68
N TRP A 726 24.21 -22.50 -38.58
CA TRP A 726 25.51 -22.73 -39.20
C TRP A 726 25.46 -22.74 -40.73
N GLN A 727 24.55 -23.51 -41.33
CA GLN A 727 24.41 -23.56 -42.79
C GLN A 727 23.97 -22.22 -43.39
N GLU A 728 23.10 -21.51 -42.69
CA GLU A 728 22.60 -20.20 -43.10
C GLU A 728 23.58 -19.06 -42.83
N LYS A 729 24.67 -19.34 -42.10
CA LYS A 729 25.63 -18.38 -41.60
C LYS A 729 24.96 -17.15 -41.00
N ARG A 730 24.06 -17.37 -40.04
CA ARG A 730 23.20 -16.30 -39.48
C ARG A 730 24.01 -15.15 -38.88
N TRP A 731 25.21 -15.41 -38.37
CA TRP A 731 26.15 -14.39 -37.87
C TRP A 731 26.84 -13.56 -38.96
N GLU A 732 26.74 -13.94 -40.24
CA GLU A 732 27.21 -13.14 -41.39
C GLU A 732 26.08 -12.30 -42.00
N ARG A 733 24.82 -12.50 -41.57
CA ARG A 733 23.72 -11.60 -41.97
C ARG A 733 23.91 -10.29 -41.22
N VAL A 734 24.56 -9.35 -41.88
CA VAL A 734 24.49 -7.93 -41.51
C VAL A 734 23.01 -7.55 -41.52
N ASP A 735 22.52 -7.02 -40.41
CA ASP A 735 21.17 -6.45 -40.30
C ASP A 735 21.01 -5.33 -41.34
N ASP A 736 20.53 -5.68 -42.54
CA ASP A 736 19.92 -4.73 -43.46
C ASP A 736 18.52 -4.42 -42.91
N GLU A 737 18.41 -3.32 -42.17
CA GLU A 737 17.13 -2.69 -41.86
C GLU A 737 16.33 -2.51 -43.17
N PRO A 738 15.04 -2.89 -43.21
CA PRO A 738 14.24 -2.71 -44.41
C PRO A 738 14.08 -1.22 -44.69
N THR A 739 14.69 -0.75 -45.79
CA THR A 739 14.52 0.63 -46.27
C THR A 739 13.05 0.86 -46.63
N LEU A 740 12.36 1.63 -45.78
CA LEU A 740 10.99 2.04 -46.03
C LEU A 740 10.94 2.87 -47.33
N PRO A 741 10.00 2.59 -48.25
CA PRO A 741 9.91 3.33 -49.51
C PRO A 741 9.62 4.81 -49.26
N VAL A 742 10.19 5.67 -50.10
CA VAL A 742 9.93 7.12 -50.10
C VAL A 742 8.45 7.35 -50.45
N PRO A 743 7.68 8.05 -49.61
CA PRO A 743 6.29 8.38 -49.91
C PRO A 743 6.16 9.18 -51.23
N GLU A 744 5.23 8.80 -52.11
CA GLU A 744 5.07 9.41 -53.44
C GLU A 744 4.90 10.93 -53.42
N HIS A 745 4.27 11.47 -52.37
CA HIS A 745 4.01 12.90 -52.22
C HIS A 745 5.25 13.72 -51.81
N TRP A 746 6.38 13.07 -51.48
CA TRP A 746 7.67 13.74 -51.21
C TRP A 746 8.47 13.95 -52.49
N LYS A 747 8.34 13.04 -53.46
CA LYS A 747 9.15 13.00 -54.68
C LYS A 747 9.22 14.31 -55.47
N PRO A 748 8.15 15.14 -55.58
CA PRO A 748 8.23 16.42 -56.30
C PRO A 748 9.18 17.46 -55.65
N TYR A 749 9.51 17.30 -54.37
CA TYR A 749 10.33 18.23 -53.58
C TYR A 749 11.72 17.67 -53.25
N MET A 750 12.02 16.45 -53.69
CA MET A 750 13.29 15.77 -53.46
C MET A 750 14.27 16.00 -54.60
N ASN A 751 15.54 16.17 -54.25
CA ASN A 751 16.61 16.28 -55.23
C ASN A 751 17.07 14.89 -55.69
N PRO A 752 17.62 14.76 -56.92
CA PRO A 752 18.11 13.49 -57.42
C PRO A 752 19.18 12.89 -56.50
N GLY A 753 18.96 11.64 -56.05
CA GLY A 753 19.89 10.90 -55.18
C GLY A 753 19.58 10.99 -53.67
N GLU A 754 18.57 11.76 -53.25
CA GLU A 754 18.14 11.79 -51.85
C GLU A 754 17.36 10.53 -51.46
N THR A 755 17.72 9.91 -50.33
CA THR A 755 17.00 8.77 -49.75
C THR A 755 16.06 9.23 -48.63
N ARG A 756 15.05 8.41 -48.31
CA ARG A 756 14.09 8.69 -47.23
C ARG A 756 14.77 9.02 -45.91
N TRP A 757 15.76 8.21 -45.53
CA TRP A 757 16.54 8.39 -44.32
C TRP A 757 17.28 9.74 -44.27
N MET A 758 17.82 10.20 -45.41
CA MET A 758 18.47 11.52 -45.48
C MET A 758 17.48 12.65 -45.22
N ILE A 759 16.23 12.52 -45.69
CA ILE A 759 15.19 13.52 -45.46
C ILE A 759 14.73 13.51 -44.00
N GLU A 760 14.45 12.34 -43.42
CA GLU A 760 14.05 12.18 -42.01
C GLU A 760 15.12 12.76 -41.08
N ARG A 761 16.39 12.42 -41.32
CA ARG A 761 17.52 12.95 -40.55
C ARG A 761 17.66 14.47 -40.67
N ASN A 762 17.56 15.01 -41.88
CA ASN A 762 17.76 16.45 -42.10
C ASN A 762 16.56 17.28 -41.60
N ALA A 763 15.34 16.74 -41.67
CA ALA A 763 14.14 17.35 -41.10
C ALA A 763 14.24 17.44 -39.57
N ALA A 764 14.65 16.35 -38.92
CA ALA A 764 14.90 16.31 -37.49
C ALA A 764 16.01 17.29 -37.07
N ALA A 765 17.12 17.34 -37.82
CA ALA A 765 18.21 18.28 -37.56
C ALA A 765 17.80 19.76 -37.75
N ALA A 766 16.83 20.03 -38.62
CA ALA A 766 16.25 21.36 -38.84
C ALA A 766 15.08 21.71 -37.90
N GLY A 767 14.76 20.83 -36.94
CA GLY A 767 13.73 21.07 -35.92
C GLY A 767 12.29 20.82 -36.37
N PHE A 768 12.08 20.18 -37.53
CA PHE A 768 10.74 19.78 -37.98
C PHE A 768 10.36 18.44 -37.33
N SER A 769 9.30 18.41 -36.52
CA SER A 769 8.83 17.23 -35.79
C SER A 769 7.31 17.04 -35.89
N GLY A 770 6.84 15.79 -35.83
CA GLY A 770 5.42 15.41 -35.96
C GLY A 770 5.09 14.65 -37.25
N TRP A 771 3.84 14.19 -37.40
CA TRP A 771 3.38 13.29 -38.49
C TRP A 771 3.58 13.81 -39.92
N GLU A 772 3.79 15.12 -40.12
CA GLU A 772 4.11 15.74 -41.42
C GLU A 772 5.44 16.53 -41.41
N GLY A 773 6.31 16.32 -40.42
CA GLY A 773 7.53 17.11 -40.22
C GLY A 773 8.47 17.09 -41.43
N GLU A 774 8.64 15.93 -42.06
CA GLU A 774 9.53 15.72 -43.20
C GLU A 774 9.00 16.40 -44.47
N LEU A 775 7.69 16.39 -44.69
CA LEU A 775 7.07 17.10 -45.81
C LEU A 775 7.11 18.62 -45.60
N GLY A 776 6.94 19.07 -44.35
CA GLY A 776 7.12 20.46 -43.95
C GLY A 776 8.54 20.97 -44.19
N TYR A 777 9.54 20.16 -43.85
CA TYR A 777 10.96 20.44 -44.12
C TYR A 777 11.24 20.55 -45.62
N LEU A 778 10.75 19.59 -46.42
CA LEU A 778 10.94 19.59 -47.87
C LEU A 778 10.34 20.83 -48.54
N ARG A 779 9.12 21.23 -48.16
CA ARG A 779 8.46 22.44 -48.69
C ARG A 779 9.18 23.72 -48.28
N TRP A 780 9.55 23.83 -47.01
CA TRP A 780 10.32 24.97 -46.49
C TRP A 780 11.64 25.13 -47.24
N ARG A 781 12.37 24.02 -47.48
CA ARG A 781 13.62 24.03 -48.24
C ARG A 781 13.42 24.56 -49.66
N THR A 782 12.40 24.07 -50.39
CA THR A 782 12.10 24.53 -51.75
C THR A 782 11.71 26.02 -51.79
N GLU A 783 11.01 26.52 -50.76
CA GLU A 783 10.66 27.94 -50.64
C GLU A 783 11.89 28.84 -50.37
N GLN A 784 12.90 28.36 -49.64
CA GLN A 784 14.16 29.10 -49.45
C GLN A 784 14.99 29.16 -50.73
N GLU A 785 14.99 28.09 -51.54
CA GLU A 785 15.73 28.03 -52.82
C GLU A 785 15.14 28.93 -53.92
N GLN A 786 13.85 29.30 -53.81
CA GLN A 786 13.17 30.18 -54.78
C GLN A 786 13.23 31.68 -54.43
N ARG A 787 13.84 32.09 -53.31
CA ARG A 787 14.02 33.51 -52.98
C ARG A 787 15.17 34.12 -53.79
N PRO A 788 14.94 35.17 -54.61
CA PRO A 788 16.03 35.84 -55.31
C PRO A 788 16.94 36.56 -54.31
N LEU A 789 18.25 36.31 -54.41
CA LEU A 789 19.29 37.04 -53.68
C LEU A 789 19.19 38.54 -54.01
N THR A 790 18.64 39.32 -53.08
CA THR A 790 18.87 40.76 -53.03
C THR A 790 20.22 40.95 -52.36
N THR A 791 21.17 41.51 -53.13
CA THR A 791 22.46 42.06 -52.68
C THR A 791 22.31 43.06 -51.55
#